data_AF-A0A2T4BM73-F1
#
_entry.id   AF-A0A2T4BM73-F1
#
_cell.length_a   1.000
_cell.length_b   1.000
_cell.length_c   1.000
_cell.angle_alpha   90.00
_cell.angle_beta   90.00
_cell.angle_gamma   90.00
#
_symmetry.space_group_name_H-M   'P 1'
#
loop_
_entity.id
_entity.type
_entity.pdbx_description
1 polymer ?
#
loop_
_entity_poly.entity_id
_entity_poly.type
_entity_poly.pdbx_seq_one_letter_code
_entity_poly.pdbx_strand_id
1 'polypeptide(L)'
;MATSRYQTAEMRRQVGSPRPKTRDTKDTLCRNVVIYGHCRYQEQGCAFSHDPNKGNSNSHQQDSSKKALNVESPSFTPSTLQTTTSTTKKPTFSSQAVTAPSFTPRGLGAATPSTLPDSDAQVFNPATIREFTPGFDLSSSTTTPANGTSQDGSVGYDVFNMPSQSLATTPFNPYAEDHSAMTGAPSTYFPPQNAFAAPLQPLQHHLYAPIGPYREDLMPYHRLTHDFFVPEKLREELQKKSEAAMQVMPNSQLPQLDSYHSLVALDTTHRKNANTFGYPSWVYKATSTKNGNLYCLRRLEGFRLTNEHAIRSVKEWKRVENANVVRIHDAFTTRAFGDSSLILVQDYHPLSKTLAEVHLAPNAAHAGGGRFQPKAPIAESVLWGYITQIASGLKSIHSNNLAARCLDPSKIILTDKNRIRLSACSVLDVVHFEIRRPIQDLQQDDLQQFGRTMLCLATNTPSQQLTNVSAAMEQMNRTYSPEMRDTITWLLTPPAPHKSIDEFIQGIATHIVTAFDQSQHRADTLNSELFRELENGRIARLLMKLGTINERQEFENDRAWSENGERYMLKLFRDYVFHQVDSAGNPVIDMGHMIRCLNKLDAGIDERVCLTSRDEQTNFVVTYKELKKQLLSAFNELMKAAKPGRSF
;
A
#
# COMPACT_ATOMS: atom_id res chain seq x y z
N MET A 1 -6.43 3.94 78.46
CA MET A 1 -7.35 2.99 79.11
C MET A 1 -8.15 2.33 78.00
N ALA A 2 -7.74 1.14 77.54
CA ALA A 2 -8.27 -0.18 77.96
C ALA A 2 -9.74 -0.39 77.52
N THR A 3 -10.19 -1.42 76.79
CA THR A 3 -9.61 -2.70 76.35
C THR A 3 -10.56 -3.39 75.35
N SER A 4 -9.95 -4.06 74.36
CA SER A 4 -10.32 -5.22 73.53
C SER A 4 -11.60 -6.06 73.79
N ARG A 5 -12.21 -6.58 72.70
CA ARG A 5 -12.45 -8.03 72.51
C ARG A 5 -12.51 -8.43 71.03
N TYR A 6 -11.64 -9.39 70.66
CA TYR A 6 -11.61 -10.14 69.40
C TYR A 6 -12.64 -11.29 69.40
N GLN A 7 -13.13 -11.67 68.22
CA GLN A 7 -13.42 -13.07 67.87
C GLN A 7 -13.17 -13.31 66.37
N THR A 8 -12.60 -14.47 66.08
CA THR A 8 -11.93 -14.92 64.85
C THR A 8 -12.83 -15.79 63.94
N ALA A 9 -12.56 -15.67 62.63
CA ALA A 9 -12.55 -16.69 61.55
C ALA A 9 -13.83 -17.49 61.20
N GLU A 10 -14.33 -17.37 59.95
CA GLU A 10 -14.12 -18.37 58.86
C GLU A 10 -15.02 -18.13 57.61
N MET A 11 -14.48 -18.54 56.45
CA MET A 11 -15.14 -18.92 55.18
C MET A 11 -15.71 -17.86 54.21
N ARG A 12 -14.83 -17.42 53.30
CA ARG A 12 -14.95 -17.45 51.82
C ARG A 12 -16.36 -17.71 51.24
N ARG A 13 -17.07 -16.67 50.79
CA ARG A 13 -18.12 -16.80 49.75
C ARG A 13 -18.03 -15.68 48.72
N GLN A 14 -17.88 -16.11 47.46
CA GLN A 14 -18.06 -15.32 46.24
C GLN A 14 -19.43 -14.65 46.25
N VAL A 15 -19.45 -13.33 46.02
CA VAL A 15 -20.67 -12.59 45.76
C VAL A 15 -21.11 -12.92 44.33
N GLY A 16 -22.16 -13.74 44.22
CA GLY A 16 -22.80 -14.08 42.96
C GLY A 16 -23.65 -12.92 42.42
N SER A 17 -23.59 -12.75 41.10
CA SER A 17 -24.49 -11.88 40.30
C SER A 17 -25.97 -12.30 40.45
N PRO A 18 -26.95 -11.38 40.30
CA PRO A 18 -28.35 -11.66 40.62
C PRO A 18 -28.96 -12.69 39.65
N ARG A 19 -29.69 -13.68 40.19
CA ARG A 19 -30.51 -14.60 39.38
C ARG A 19 -31.77 -13.89 38.85
N PRO A 20 -32.07 -13.94 37.54
CA PRO A 20 -33.39 -13.59 37.03
C PRO A 20 -34.42 -14.67 37.42
N LYS A 21 -35.63 -14.23 37.72
CA LYS A 21 -36.79 -15.08 37.98
C LYS A 21 -37.13 -15.94 36.75
N THR A 22 -37.57 -17.16 37.04
CA THR A 22 -38.02 -18.23 36.15
C THR A 22 -38.95 -17.73 35.03
N ARG A 23 -38.44 -17.74 33.81
CA ARG A 23 -39.20 -17.79 32.55
C ARG A 23 -38.77 -19.09 31.88
N ASP A 24 -39.72 -19.93 31.48
CA ASP A 24 -39.47 -21.30 31.00
C ASP A 24 -38.34 -21.37 29.96
N THR A 25 -37.15 -21.82 30.38
CA THR A 25 -35.96 -21.95 29.53
C THR A 25 -35.97 -23.21 28.66
N LYS A 26 -37.08 -23.97 28.70
CA LYS A 26 -37.24 -25.22 27.95
C LYS A 26 -37.43 -25.02 26.44
N ASP A 27 -37.72 -23.81 25.97
CA ASP A 27 -37.86 -23.52 24.53
C ASP A 27 -36.57 -22.99 23.89
N THR A 28 -35.52 -22.72 24.67
CA THR A 28 -34.23 -22.27 24.14
C THR A 28 -33.26 -23.44 24.02
N LEU A 29 -32.73 -23.65 22.81
CA LEU A 29 -31.80 -24.74 22.53
C LEU A 29 -30.46 -24.55 23.26
N CYS A 30 -29.94 -25.63 23.81
CA CYS A 30 -28.71 -25.66 24.58
C CYS A 30 -27.51 -25.33 23.69
N ARG A 31 -26.80 -24.24 24.04
CA ARG A 31 -25.65 -23.74 23.28
C ARG A 31 -24.54 -24.78 23.10
N ASN A 32 -24.33 -25.66 24.08
CA ASN A 32 -23.32 -26.72 23.99
C ASN A 32 -23.70 -27.80 22.96
N VAL A 33 -25.00 -28.05 22.75
CA VAL A 33 -25.46 -28.95 21.68
C VAL A 33 -25.25 -28.31 20.32
N VAL A 34 -25.49 -27.00 20.19
CA VAL A 34 -25.30 -26.27 18.91
C VAL A 34 -23.83 -26.22 18.50
N ILE A 35 -22.93 -26.00 19.47
CA ILE A 35 -21.51 -25.79 19.18
C ILE A 35 -20.74 -27.11 19.13
N TYR A 36 -21.04 -28.06 20.02
CA TYR A 36 -20.26 -29.28 20.19
C TYR A 36 -21.03 -30.56 19.85
N GLY A 37 -22.30 -30.46 19.44
CA GLY A 37 -23.16 -31.61 19.13
C GLY A 37 -23.67 -32.38 20.36
N HIS A 38 -23.12 -32.14 21.56
CA HIS A 38 -23.53 -32.81 22.80
C HIS A 38 -23.39 -31.91 24.03
N CYS A 39 -24.18 -32.15 25.07
CA CYS A 39 -24.08 -31.43 26.35
C CYS A 39 -23.76 -32.39 27.49
N ARG A 40 -22.65 -32.15 28.20
CA ARG A 40 -22.21 -32.97 29.34
C ARG A 40 -23.24 -33.06 30.48
N TYR A 41 -24.09 -32.04 30.63
CA TYR A 41 -25.08 -31.96 31.70
C TYR A 41 -26.49 -32.39 31.26
N GLN A 42 -26.63 -33.01 30.08
CA GLN A 42 -27.92 -33.45 29.55
C GLN A 42 -28.66 -34.39 30.52
N GLU A 43 -27.95 -35.34 31.13
CA GLU A 43 -28.52 -36.26 32.13
C GLU A 43 -28.41 -35.75 33.58
N GLN A 44 -27.71 -34.64 33.80
CA GLN A 44 -27.47 -34.05 35.13
C GLN A 44 -28.33 -32.80 35.40
N GLY A 45 -29.37 -32.58 34.60
CA GLY A 45 -30.37 -31.53 34.83
C GLY A 45 -30.09 -30.19 34.17
N CYS A 46 -29.55 -30.18 32.95
CA CYS A 46 -29.42 -28.96 32.16
C CYS A 46 -30.80 -28.31 31.86
N ALA A 47 -30.91 -27.00 32.11
CA ALA A 47 -32.18 -26.25 32.06
C ALA A 47 -32.63 -25.84 30.64
N PHE A 48 -31.86 -26.17 29.59
CA PHE A 48 -32.07 -25.79 28.19
C PHE A 48 -32.44 -27.01 27.33
N SER A 49 -33.11 -26.82 26.18
CA SER A 49 -33.54 -27.93 25.31
C SER A 49 -32.36 -28.60 24.60
N HIS A 50 -32.37 -29.92 24.47
CA HIS A 50 -31.35 -30.69 23.75
C HIS A 50 -31.92 -31.34 22.47
N ASP A 51 -33.15 -31.01 22.10
CA ASP A 51 -33.82 -31.53 20.90
C ASP A 51 -33.94 -30.43 19.83
N PRO A 52 -33.11 -30.45 18.78
CA PRO A 52 -33.07 -29.42 17.75
C PRO A 52 -34.33 -29.35 16.88
N ASN A 53 -35.20 -30.39 16.91
CA ASN A 53 -36.42 -30.44 16.10
C ASN A 53 -37.67 -29.90 16.81
N LYS A 54 -37.57 -29.53 18.09
CA LYS A 54 -38.74 -29.19 18.92
C LYS A 54 -39.20 -27.72 18.82
N GLY A 55 -38.43 -26.86 18.15
CA GLY A 55 -38.65 -25.41 18.13
C GLY A 55 -39.68 -24.87 17.13
N ASN A 56 -40.42 -25.71 16.40
CA ASN A 56 -41.28 -25.24 15.30
C ASN A 56 -42.77 -25.58 15.45
N SER A 57 -43.32 -25.60 16.67
CA SER A 57 -44.76 -25.76 16.87
C SER A 57 -45.30 -24.74 17.88
N ASN A 58 -46.19 -23.87 17.36
CA ASN A 58 -47.12 -22.95 18.03
C ASN A 58 -46.65 -21.54 18.45
N SER A 59 -47.00 -20.53 17.63
CA SER A 59 -48.11 -19.61 17.98
C SER A 59 -48.56 -18.70 16.82
N HIS A 60 -49.82 -18.91 16.41
CA HIS A 60 -50.85 -18.01 15.83
C HIS A 60 -50.59 -17.01 14.68
N GLN A 61 -51.43 -17.12 13.63
CA GLN A 61 -52.49 -16.11 13.40
C GLN A 61 -53.66 -16.59 12.52
N GLN A 62 -54.88 -16.17 12.91
CA GLN A 62 -56.14 -16.26 12.15
C GLN A 62 -56.21 -15.17 11.07
N ASP A 63 -56.73 -15.58 9.90
CA ASP A 63 -57.44 -14.85 8.84
C ASP A 63 -56.97 -13.47 8.34
N SER A 64 -56.51 -13.40 7.07
CA SER A 64 -57.42 -13.25 5.92
C SER A 64 -56.71 -12.84 4.61
N SER A 65 -57.08 -13.53 3.53
CA SER A 65 -57.19 -13.06 2.14
C SER A 65 -55.95 -13.03 1.18
N LYS A 66 -56.10 -13.90 0.16
CA LYS A 66 -55.73 -13.78 -1.27
C LYS A 66 -54.37 -14.31 -1.77
N LYS A 67 -54.49 -15.46 -2.47
CA LYS A 67 -53.85 -15.91 -3.73
C LYS A 67 -52.31 -15.83 -3.86
N ALA A 68 -51.66 -16.99 -3.99
CA ALA A 68 -51.05 -17.43 -5.24
C ALA A 68 -50.46 -18.86 -5.11
N LEU A 69 -50.60 -19.64 -6.18
CA LEU A 69 -50.05 -20.98 -6.37
C LEU A 69 -48.62 -20.90 -6.93
N ASN A 70 -47.78 -21.81 -6.41
CA ASN A 70 -46.80 -22.67 -7.08
C ASN A 70 -45.65 -22.07 -7.95
N VAL A 71 -44.40 -22.47 -7.65
CA VAL A 71 -43.50 -23.29 -8.51
C VAL A 71 -42.21 -23.61 -7.74
N GLU A 72 -41.83 -24.89 -7.77
CA GLU A 72 -40.69 -25.56 -7.12
C GLU A 72 -39.31 -25.24 -7.71
N SER A 73 -38.26 -25.39 -6.88
CA SER A 73 -36.92 -25.84 -7.31
C SER A 73 -36.28 -26.68 -6.18
N PRO A 74 -35.69 -27.86 -6.46
CA PRO A 74 -35.26 -28.83 -5.45
C PRO A 74 -33.84 -28.56 -4.91
N SER A 75 -33.61 -28.88 -3.64
CA SER A 75 -32.27 -28.96 -3.02
C SER A 75 -31.78 -30.39 -2.90
N PHE A 76 -30.49 -30.57 -3.18
CA PHE A 76 -29.76 -31.83 -3.29
C PHE A 76 -29.22 -32.26 -1.91
N THR A 77 -29.49 -33.50 -1.50
CA THR A 77 -29.03 -34.14 -0.26
C THR A 77 -27.89 -35.12 -0.52
N PRO A 78 -26.80 -35.15 0.27
CA PRO A 78 -25.82 -36.23 0.20
C PRO A 78 -26.21 -37.39 1.14
N SER A 79 -26.30 -38.59 0.57
CA SER A 79 -26.67 -39.84 1.25
C SER A 79 -25.50 -40.48 2.02
N THR A 80 -25.82 -40.90 3.24
CA THR A 80 -25.10 -41.84 4.10
C THR A 80 -25.03 -43.25 3.50
N LEU A 81 -23.88 -43.91 3.59
CA LEU A 81 -23.71 -45.35 3.32
C LEU A 81 -23.50 -46.13 4.63
N GLN A 82 -24.21 -47.26 4.75
CA GLN A 82 -24.20 -48.21 5.85
C GLN A 82 -22.98 -49.15 5.84
N THR A 83 -22.62 -49.61 7.03
CA THR A 83 -21.64 -50.66 7.38
C THR A 83 -22.17 -52.08 7.24
N THR A 84 -21.34 -53.03 6.78
CA THR A 84 -21.36 -54.46 7.20
C THR A 84 -19.96 -55.06 7.27
N THR A 85 -19.53 -55.34 8.51
CA THR A 85 -18.66 -56.40 9.05
C THR A 85 -17.81 -57.33 8.14
N SER A 86 -16.48 -57.39 8.38
CA SER A 86 -15.80 -58.56 9.01
C SER A 86 -14.25 -58.42 9.11
N THR A 87 -13.76 -58.48 10.35
CA THR A 87 -12.53 -59.13 10.86
C THR A 87 -11.10 -58.80 10.36
N THR A 88 -10.32 -58.29 11.33
CA THR A 88 -8.94 -58.67 11.74
C THR A 88 -7.67 -58.01 11.13
N LYS A 89 -6.91 -57.40 12.06
CA LYS A 89 -5.43 -57.29 12.23
C LYS A 89 -4.73 -55.95 11.92
N LYS A 90 -3.71 -55.72 12.76
CA LYS A 90 -2.96 -54.51 13.14
C LYS A 90 -2.06 -53.93 12.03
N PRO A 91 -1.58 -52.67 12.19
CA PRO A 91 -0.78 -51.95 11.21
C PRO A 91 0.74 -52.11 11.44
N THR A 92 1.53 -52.09 10.38
CA THR A 92 2.95 -51.67 10.31
C THR A 92 3.34 -51.62 8.83
N PHE A 93 3.99 -50.55 8.35
CA PHE A 93 5.28 -50.59 7.64
C PHE A 93 5.74 -49.21 7.14
N SER A 94 7.06 -49.04 7.24
CA SER A 94 7.89 -47.88 6.93
C SER A 94 8.45 -47.90 5.49
N SER A 95 8.82 -46.71 5.01
CA SER A 95 9.87 -46.34 4.05
C SER A 95 10.66 -47.43 3.31
N GLN A 96 10.80 -47.29 1.97
CA GLN A 96 12.09 -47.23 1.26
C GLN A 96 11.91 -46.75 -0.20
N ALA A 97 12.94 -46.09 -0.72
CA ALA A 97 13.09 -45.56 -2.07
C ALA A 97 13.83 -46.53 -3.01
N VAL A 98 14.07 -46.08 -4.27
CA VAL A 98 14.93 -46.65 -5.35
C VAL A 98 14.14 -47.65 -6.23
N THR A 99 13.92 -47.50 -7.56
CA THR A 99 14.84 -47.21 -8.69
C THR A 99 14.08 -46.95 -10.02
N ALA A 100 14.62 -46.05 -10.87
CA ALA A 100 14.66 -46.04 -12.37
C ALA A 100 13.39 -45.72 -13.23
N PRO A 101 13.53 -45.36 -14.53
CA PRO A 101 14.46 -44.41 -15.18
C PRO A 101 13.77 -43.36 -16.10
N SER A 102 14.57 -42.40 -16.60
CA SER A 102 14.20 -41.25 -17.45
C SER A 102 14.05 -41.56 -18.95
N PHE A 103 13.08 -40.90 -19.61
CA PHE A 103 12.72 -41.06 -21.02
C PHE A 103 13.36 -39.97 -21.91
N THR A 104 14.03 -40.38 -23.00
CA THR A 104 14.52 -39.53 -24.10
C THR A 104 13.97 -40.02 -25.44
N PRO A 105 13.58 -39.15 -26.37
CA PRO A 105 13.53 -39.51 -27.79
C PRO A 105 14.61 -38.80 -28.63
N ARG A 106 15.22 -39.61 -29.49
CA ARG A 106 16.20 -39.32 -30.54
C ARG A 106 15.46 -38.85 -31.82
N GLY A 107 16.07 -37.95 -32.59
CA GLY A 107 15.50 -37.37 -33.82
C GLY A 107 15.80 -38.12 -35.13
N LEU A 108 15.50 -37.46 -36.26
CA LEU A 108 15.94 -37.64 -37.68
C LEU A 108 15.39 -36.37 -38.42
N GLY A 109 16.11 -35.50 -39.17
CA GLY A 109 17.02 -35.68 -40.35
C GLY A 109 16.16 -35.58 -41.65
N ALA A 110 16.42 -34.83 -42.73
CA ALA A 110 17.60 -34.18 -43.34
C ALA A 110 17.15 -33.17 -44.46
N ALA A 111 17.86 -32.03 -44.71
CA ALA A 111 18.82 -31.71 -45.82
C ALA A 111 18.18 -31.07 -47.09
N THR A 112 18.71 -30.09 -47.88
CA THR A 112 19.95 -29.25 -48.04
C THR A 112 19.69 -28.22 -49.22
N PRO A 113 20.66 -27.54 -49.92
CA PRO A 113 21.47 -26.35 -49.58
C PRO A 113 21.52 -25.23 -50.68
N SER A 114 22.22 -24.09 -50.45
CA SER A 114 23.11 -23.32 -51.42
C SER A 114 23.31 -21.83 -51.01
N THR A 115 24.52 -21.39 -50.63
CA THR A 115 25.62 -20.64 -51.33
C THR A 115 25.53 -19.09 -51.34
N LEU A 116 26.60 -18.46 -50.83
CA LEU A 116 27.01 -17.04 -50.92
C LEU A 116 27.51 -16.65 -52.33
N PRO A 117 27.62 -15.35 -52.68
CA PRO A 117 28.90 -14.63 -52.51
C PRO A 117 28.81 -13.13 -52.10
N ASP A 118 29.94 -12.63 -51.60
CA ASP A 118 30.29 -11.23 -51.23
C ASP A 118 30.40 -10.25 -52.42
N SER A 119 30.22 -8.95 -52.15
CA SER A 119 30.95 -7.84 -52.81
C SER A 119 30.91 -6.52 -52.02
N ASP A 120 32.03 -5.81 -52.13
CA ASP A 120 32.56 -4.71 -51.32
C ASP A 120 31.94 -3.30 -51.50
N ALA A 121 32.02 -2.55 -50.38
CA ALA A 121 32.26 -1.11 -50.17
C ALA A 121 31.62 0.00 -51.04
N GLN A 122 30.98 0.99 -50.38
CA GLN A 122 31.39 2.40 -50.42
C GLN A 122 30.97 3.18 -49.15
N VAL A 123 31.91 4.03 -48.72
CA VAL A 123 31.92 4.89 -47.53
C VAL A 123 31.13 6.19 -47.78
N PHE A 124 30.28 6.60 -46.84
CA PHE A 124 29.85 8.00 -46.70
C PHE A 124 29.69 8.37 -45.21
N ASN A 125 30.20 9.55 -44.86
CA ASN A 125 30.51 10.07 -43.53
C ASN A 125 29.41 11.00 -43.00
N PRO A 126 28.92 10.83 -41.76
CA PRO A 126 28.24 11.91 -41.04
C PRO A 126 28.95 12.27 -39.73
N ALA A 127 30.08 12.98 -39.85
CA ALA A 127 30.60 13.84 -38.80
C ALA A 127 29.80 15.15 -38.74
N THR A 128 28.50 15.08 -38.40
CA THR A 128 27.76 16.23 -37.88
C THR A 128 26.57 15.76 -37.05
N ILE A 129 26.58 16.18 -35.79
CA ILE A 129 25.54 16.16 -34.75
C ILE A 129 25.86 15.14 -33.63
N ARG A 130 26.53 15.69 -32.62
CA ARG A 130 26.75 15.08 -31.31
C ARG A 130 25.47 15.20 -30.49
N GLU A 131 24.89 14.08 -30.10
CA GLU A 131 24.12 13.99 -28.86
C GLU A 131 24.28 12.57 -28.28
N PHE A 132 24.98 12.49 -27.16
CA PHE A 132 25.48 11.24 -26.58
C PHE A 132 24.42 10.64 -25.65
N THR A 133 24.04 9.39 -25.93
CA THR A 133 23.18 8.54 -25.08
C THR A 133 24.07 7.43 -24.51
N PRO A 134 24.08 7.16 -23.19
CA PRO A 134 24.59 5.89 -22.68
C PRO A 134 23.43 4.89 -22.56
N GLY A 135 23.41 3.88 -23.44
CA GLY A 135 22.67 2.65 -23.27
C GLY A 135 23.45 1.70 -22.34
N PHE A 136 22.78 1.13 -21.34
CA PHE A 136 23.32 0.05 -20.51
C PHE A 136 22.78 -1.28 -21.04
N ASP A 137 23.61 -2.01 -21.78
CA ASP A 137 23.48 -3.44 -22.04
C ASP A 137 24.50 -4.15 -21.17
N LEU A 138 24.05 -5.06 -20.30
CA LEU A 138 24.91 -5.87 -19.43
C LEU A 138 24.87 -7.33 -19.89
N SER A 139 25.78 -7.69 -20.79
CA SER A 139 26.12 -9.09 -21.07
C SER A 139 27.58 -9.22 -21.54
N SER A 140 28.40 -9.91 -20.75
CA SER A 140 29.62 -10.67 -21.12
C SER A 140 30.53 -10.78 -19.88
N SER A 141 30.55 -11.94 -19.22
CA SER A 141 31.44 -13.09 -19.46
C SER A 141 32.82 -12.91 -18.83
N THR A 142 33.11 -13.68 -17.78
CA THR A 142 34.48 -14.08 -17.47
C THR A 142 34.52 -15.55 -17.06
N THR A 143 35.19 -16.28 -17.93
CA THR A 143 35.68 -17.65 -17.89
C THR A 143 36.61 -17.90 -16.70
N THR A 144 36.38 -19.00 -16.00
CA THR A 144 37.33 -19.71 -15.13
C THR A 144 38.43 -20.40 -15.94
N PRO A 145 39.67 -20.47 -15.43
CA PRO A 145 40.50 -21.64 -15.56
C PRO A 145 40.76 -22.30 -14.20
N ALA A 146 40.75 -23.62 -14.20
CA ALA A 146 41.03 -24.51 -13.10
C ALA A 146 42.47 -25.05 -13.16
N ASN A 147 43.13 -25.12 -12.00
CA ASN A 147 44.18 -26.06 -11.55
C ASN A 147 44.86 -25.41 -10.32
N GLY A 148 45.21 -26.06 -9.21
CA GLY A 148 45.22 -27.45 -8.76
C GLY A 148 46.12 -27.52 -7.49
N THR A 149 45.98 -28.61 -6.72
CA THR A 149 46.88 -29.13 -5.65
C THR A 149 46.88 -28.51 -4.24
N SER A 150 46.11 -29.14 -3.34
CA SER A 150 46.49 -29.79 -2.05
C SER A 150 47.66 -29.27 -1.20
N GLN A 151 47.40 -28.86 0.05
CA GLN A 151 47.93 -29.51 1.27
C GLN A 151 47.29 -28.99 2.59
N ASP A 152 47.18 -29.90 3.56
CA ASP A 152 46.77 -29.76 4.96
C ASP A 152 47.57 -28.73 5.78
N GLY A 153 46.96 -28.17 6.83
CA GLY A 153 47.70 -27.50 7.91
C GLY A 153 46.86 -26.63 8.84
N SER A 154 46.62 -27.13 10.05
CA SER A 154 45.95 -26.43 11.15
C SER A 154 46.80 -25.35 11.84
N VAL A 155 46.11 -24.47 12.57
CA VAL A 155 46.53 -23.62 13.72
C VAL A 155 47.09 -22.22 13.41
N GLY A 156 46.54 -21.21 14.09
CA GLY A 156 47.30 -20.02 14.53
C GLY A 156 46.60 -18.68 14.36
N TYR A 157 45.70 -18.32 15.28
CA TYR A 157 45.35 -16.92 15.54
C TYR A 157 46.49 -16.31 16.36
N ASP A 158 47.22 -15.34 15.81
CA ASP A 158 48.03 -14.44 16.63
C ASP A 158 48.00 -13.01 16.09
N VAL A 159 47.85 -12.11 17.04
CA VAL A 159 47.61 -10.68 16.95
C VAL A 159 48.97 -10.01 17.14
N PHE A 160 49.28 -8.99 16.32
CA PHE A 160 50.53 -8.23 16.25
C PHE A 160 51.62 -8.76 15.29
N ASN A 161 51.47 -8.43 13.99
CA ASN A 161 52.59 -7.94 13.21
C ASN A 161 52.11 -7.03 12.05
N MET A 162 52.45 -5.74 12.12
CA MET A 162 52.23 -4.72 11.07
C MET A 162 53.54 -4.55 10.26
N PRO A 163 53.43 -4.28 8.95
CA PRO A 163 54.04 -3.05 8.48
C PRO A 163 53.14 -2.24 7.52
N SER A 164 52.92 -0.99 7.92
CA SER A 164 52.78 0.24 7.11
C SER A 164 52.05 0.19 5.75
N GLN A 165 50.78 0.62 5.74
CA GLN A 165 50.25 1.46 4.66
C GLN A 165 49.36 2.59 5.22
N SER A 166 49.47 3.74 4.58
CA SER A 166 48.91 5.06 4.87
C SER A 166 47.45 5.10 5.31
N LEU A 167 47.17 5.90 6.36
CA LEU A 167 45.84 6.30 6.80
C LEU A 167 45.05 6.99 5.68
N ALA A 168 43.78 6.60 5.51
CA ALA A 168 42.72 7.48 5.02
C ALA A 168 41.65 7.60 6.12
N THR A 169 41.33 8.84 6.46
CA THR A 169 40.37 9.29 7.46
C THR A 169 38.93 9.12 6.99
N THR A 170 38.02 8.79 7.91
CA THR A 170 36.55 8.96 7.77
C THR A 170 36.04 9.72 9.00
N PRO A 171 34.86 10.38 8.98
CA PRO A 171 34.17 11.06 7.87
C PRO A 171 33.76 12.51 8.24
N PHE A 172 33.72 13.41 7.26
CA PHE A 172 33.20 14.78 7.41
C PHE A 172 31.66 14.82 7.25
N ASN A 173 30.99 15.58 8.12
CA ASN A 173 29.54 15.70 8.26
C ASN A 173 29.01 17.01 7.62
N PRO A 174 28.29 16.99 6.49
CA PRO A 174 27.90 18.21 5.76
C PRO A 174 26.59 18.89 6.23
N TYR A 175 26.07 18.59 7.42
CA TYR A 175 25.06 19.47 8.05
C TYR A 175 25.66 20.80 8.57
N ALA A 176 26.95 21.06 8.30
CA ALA A 176 27.56 22.36 8.55
C ALA A 176 27.28 23.31 7.38
N GLU A 177 26.28 24.17 7.54
CA GLU A 177 26.23 25.46 6.84
C GLU A 177 27.49 26.26 7.21
N ASP A 178 28.26 26.75 6.23
CA ASP A 178 28.69 28.14 6.30
C ASP A 178 29.02 28.75 4.94
N HIS A 179 28.59 29.99 4.81
CA HIS A 179 28.88 30.94 3.75
C HIS A 179 30.31 31.47 3.91
N SER A 180 31.13 31.45 2.86
CA SER A 180 32.26 32.38 2.72
C SER A 180 32.73 32.45 1.28
N ALA A 181 32.34 33.54 0.61
CA ALA A 181 33.02 34.02 -0.57
C ALA A 181 34.41 34.54 -0.18
N MET A 182 35.46 34.16 -0.91
CA MET A 182 36.55 35.10 -1.18
C MET A 182 37.38 34.74 -2.41
N THR A 183 37.63 35.80 -3.16
CA THR A 183 38.34 35.99 -4.43
C THR A 183 39.86 35.77 -4.35
N GLY A 184 40.49 35.30 -5.44
CA GLY A 184 41.91 35.60 -5.68
C GLY A 184 42.70 34.69 -6.63
N ALA A 185 42.80 35.12 -7.90
CA ALA A 185 43.90 34.89 -8.86
C ALA A 185 43.94 33.59 -9.73
N PRO A 186 44.49 33.69 -10.97
CA PRO A 186 44.09 32.88 -12.12
C PRO A 186 45.16 31.88 -12.62
N SER A 187 44.81 31.11 -13.66
CA SER A 187 45.60 30.08 -14.39
C SER A 187 45.52 28.68 -13.74
N THR A 188 45.33 27.55 -14.42
CA THR A 188 45.43 27.17 -15.85
C THR A 188 44.86 25.74 -16.01
N TYR A 189 44.19 25.47 -17.14
CA TYR A 189 44.13 24.19 -17.85
C TYR A 189 43.96 22.88 -17.03
N PHE A 190 42.73 22.54 -16.64
CA PHE A 190 42.26 21.14 -16.61
C PHE A 190 40.78 21.09 -17.06
N PRO A 191 40.38 20.17 -17.94
CA PRO A 191 38.97 20.00 -18.28
C PRO A 191 38.21 19.52 -17.03
N PRO A 192 36.97 19.98 -16.78
CA PRO A 192 36.24 19.55 -15.61
C PRO A 192 35.98 18.05 -15.75
N GLN A 193 36.59 17.26 -14.87
CA GLN A 193 36.20 15.87 -14.68
C GLN A 193 34.69 15.84 -14.43
N ASN A 194 34.00 14.99 -15.20
CA ASN A 194 32.60 14.65 -15.00
C ASN A 194 32.29 14.61 -13.51
N ALA A 195 31.38 15.49 -13.06
CA ALA A 195 30.82 15.42 -11.72
C ALA A 195 30.38 13.97 -11.51
N PHE A 196 31.05 13.28 -10.58
CA PHE A 196 30.70 11.93 -10.19
C PHE A 196 29.27 12.03 -9.66
N ALA A 197 28.29 11.70 -10.50
CA ALA A 197 26.95 11.42 -10.05
C ALA A 197 27.11 10.16 -9.21
N ALA A 198 27.35 10.35 -7.91
CA ALA A 198 27.32 9.25 -6.96
C ALA A 198 26.03 8.48 -7.29
N PRO A 199 26.10 7.18 -7.60
CA PRO A 199 24.87 6.40 -7.69
C PRO A 199 24.15 6.69 -6.40
N LEU A 200 22.93 7.22 -6.48
CA LEU A 200 22.02 7.29 -5.34
C LEU A 200 22.02 5.87 -4.79
N GLN A 201 22.82 5.61 -3.75
CA GLN A 201 22.73 4.36 -3.05
C GLN A 201 21.27 4.29 -2.66
N PRO A 202 20.53 3.23 -3.03
CA PRO A 202 19.13 3.13 -2.67
C PRO A 202 19.09 3.39 -1.17
N LEU A 203 18.45 4.50 -0.78
CA LEU A 203 18.32 4.91 0.60
C LEU A 203 17.75 3.69 1.31
N GLN A 204 18.54 3.10 2.20
CA GLN A 204 18.21 1.81 2.79
C GLN A 204 16.90 1.99 3.57
N HIS A 205 15.78 1.55 3.01
CA HIS A 205 14.43 1.66 3.59
C HIS A 205 14.22 0.74 4.80
N HIS A 206 15.29 0.46 5.57
CA HIS A 206 15.39 -0.65 6.50
C HIS A 206 16.23 -0.34 7.75
N LEU A 207 15.91 0.73 8.48
CA LEU A 207 16.15 0.72 9.93
C LEU A 207 15.11 -0.14 10.69
N TYR A 208 14.16 -0.72 9.96
CA TYR A 208 13.31 -1.84 10.38
C TYR A 208 13.29 -2.87 9.23
N ALA A 209 14.35 -3.67 9.10
CA ALA A 209 14.27 -4.92 8.34
C ALA A 209 13.90 -6.02 9.34
N PRO A 210 12.71 -6.64 9.26
CA PRO A 210 12.42 -7.85 10.02
C PRO A 210 13.17 -9.02 9.38
N ILE A 211 14.50 -9.01 9.47
CA ILE A 211 15.34 -10.16 9.16
C ILE A 211 15.58 -10.84 10.50
N GLY A 212 14.73 -11.80 10.81
CA GLY A 212 14.82 -12.59 12.03
C GLY A 212 13.81 -13.73 12.00
N PRO A 213 14.03 -14.82 12.75
CA PRO A 213 13.21 -16.02 12.67
C PRO A 213 11.78 -15.69 13.09
N TYR A 214 10.82 -15.93 12.17
CA TYR A 214 9.40 -15.91 12.49
C TYR A 214 9.14 -17.03 13.49
N ARG A 215 8.90 -16.69 14.76
CA ARG A 215 8.49 -17.69 15.74
C ARG A 215 7.03 -18.04 15.45
N GLU A 216 6.82 -19.19 14.81
CA GLU A 216 5.50 -19.68 14.42
C GLU A 216 4.64 -20.10 15.64
N ASP A 217 5.25 -20.27 16.82
CA ASP A 217 4.57 -20.69 18.06
C ASP A 217 4.27 -19.51 19.02
N LEU A 218 3.60 -18.46 18.56
CA LEU A 218 3.13 -17.38 19.43
C LEU A 218 1.77 -17.72 20.05
N MET A 219 1.68 -17.61 21.38
CA MET A 219 0.39 -17.70 22.08
C MET A 219 -0.49 -16.48 21.72
N PRO A 220 -1.83 -16.58 21.81
CA PRO A 220 -2.74 -15.49 21.40
C PRO A 220 -2.54 -14.14 22.11
N TYR A 221 -1.87 -14.12 23.26
CA TYR A 221 -1.54 -12.91 24.03
C TYR A 221 -0.11 -12.42 23.80
N HIS A 222 0.73 -13.18 23.10
CA HIS A 222 2.04 -12.73 22.67
C HIS A 222 1.91 -11.84 21.44
N ARG A 223 2.72 -10.79 21.40
CA ARG A 223 2.82 -9.86 20.27
C ARG A 223 4.28 -9.68 19.94
N LEU A 224 4.58 -9.61 18.65
CA LEU A 224 5.89 -9.20 18.17
C LEU A 224 5.97 -7.67 18.22
N THR A 225 7.18 -7.14 18.32
CA THR A 225 7.40 -5.69 18.39
C THR A 225 6.76 -4.94 17.21
N HIS A 226 6.80 -5.50 16.01
CA HIS A 226 6.21 -4.87 14.82
C HIS A 226 4.67 -4.87 14.81
N ASP A 227 4.01 -5.67 15.64
CA ASP A 227 2.53 -5.69 15.71
C ASP A 227 1.96 -4.38 16.28
N PHE A 228 2.76 -3.63 17.03
CA PHE A 228 2.37 -2.36 17.64
C PHE A 228 2.46 -1.16 16.67
N PHE A 229 2.99 -1.36 15.47
CA PHE A 229 3.25 -0.30 14.49
C PHE A 229 2.65 -0.64 13.12
N VAL A 230 2.61 0.34 12.22
CA VAL A 230 2.11 0.15 10.83
C VAL A 230 2.77 -1.05 10.16
N PRO A 231 2.04 -1.87 9.38
CA PRO A 231 2.58 -3.05 8.74
C PRO A 231 3.62 -2.66 7.70
N GLU A 232 4.69 -3.45 7.60
CA GLU A 232 5.87 -3.11 6.81
C GLU A 232 5.56 -2.77 5.35
N LYS A 233 4.71 -3.56 4.70
CA LYS A 233 4.32 -3.33 3.31
C LYS A 233 3.63 -1.98 3.11
N LEU A 234 2.76 -1.58 4.03
CA LEU A 234 2.07 -0.30 3.98
C LEU A 234 3.04 0.85 4.25
N ARG A 235 3.93 0.68 5.24
CA ARG A 235 4.99 1.64 5.57
C ARG A 235 5.90 1.90 4.37
N GLU A 236 6.40 0.84 3.73
CA GLU A 236 7.26 0.91 2.55
C GLU A 236 6.54 1.60 1.38
N GLU A 237 5.27 1.25 1.12
CA GLU A 237 4.47 1.89 0.08
C GLU A 237 4.30 3.40 0.31
N LEU A 238 3.96 3.80 1.53
CA LEU A 238 3.78 5.21 1.89
C LEU A 238 5.10 5.98 1.80
N GLN A 239 6.22 5.39 2.24
CA GLN A 239 7.54 6.02 2.14
C GLN A 239 7.97 6.21 0.69
N LYS A 240 7.82 5.20 -0.17
CA LYS A 240 8.11 5.32 -1.60
C LYS A 240 7.27 6.42 -2.26
N LYS A 241 5.99 6.52 -1.91
CA LYS A 241 5.12 7.61 -2.41
C LYS A 241 5.58 8.98 -1.91
N SER A 242 6.00 9.08 -0.64
CA SER A 242 6.55 10.32 -0.07
C SER A 242 7.85 10.75 -0.74
N GLU A 243 8.75 9.82 -1.00
CA GLU A 243 10.01 10.07 -1.69
C GLU A 243 9.76 10.55 -3.13
N ALA A 244 8.90 9.85 -3.88
CA ALA A 244 8.51 10.26 -5.22
C ALA A 244 7.88 11.66 -5.23
N ALA A 245 7.11 12.02 -4.19
CA ALA A 245 6.56 13.35 -4.01
C ALA A 245 7.65 14.41 -3.75
N MET A 246 8.67 14.10 -2.94
CA MET A 246 9.78 15.00 -2.62
C MET A 246 10.89 15.07 -3.67
N GLN A 247 10.93 14.15 -4.63
CA GLN A 247 11.97 14.09 -5.67
C GLN A 247 12.10 15.43 -6.43
N VAL A 248 13.31 15.96 -6.55
CA VAL A 248 13.60 17.14 -7.37
C VAL A 248 14.79 16.85 -8.28
N MET A 249 14.93 17.61 -9.36
CA MET A 249 16.08 17.53 -10.27
C MET A 249 16.85 18.87 -10.21
N PRO A 250 17.85 19.03 -9.32
CA PRO A 250 18.54 20.31 -9.08
C PRO A 250 19.20 20.89 -10.33
N ASN A 251 19.77 20.04 -11.18
CA ASN A 251 20.45 20.44 -12.42
C ASN A 251 19.63 20.07 -13.67
N SER A 252 18.30 20.20 -13.58
CA SER A 252 17.43 19.91 -14.72
C SER A 252 17.59 20.95 -15.82
N GLN A 253 17.59 20.49 -17.07
CA GLN A 253 17.45 21.36 -18.25
C GLN A 253 15.99 21.71 -18.54
N LEU A 254 15.03 21.22 -17.75
CA LEU A 254 13.63 21.56 -17.91
C LEU A 254 13.38 23.02 -17.50
N PRO A 255 12.55 23.75 -18.25
CA PRO A 255 12.28 25.15 -17.95
C PRO A 255 11.46 25.29 -16.65
N GLN A 256 11.60 26.44 -16.01
CA GLN A 256 10.64 26.90 -15.01
C GLN A 256 9.47 27.59 -15.72
N LEU A 257 8.25 27.29 -15.29
CA LEU A 257 7.03 27.92 -15.79
C LEU A 257 6.58 28.98 -14.77
N ASP A 258 5.85 30.00 -15.21
CA ASP A 258 5.49 31.16 -14.37
C ASP A 258 4.84 30.76 -13.02
N SER A 259 3.93 29.79 -13.03
CA SER A 259 3.24 29.30 -11.81
C SER A 259 3.75 27.95 -11.29
N TYR A 260 4.72 27.32 -11.98
CA TYR A 260 5.16 25.97 -11.67
C TYR A 260 6.68 25.80 -11.84
N HIS A 261 7.32 25.23 -10.83
CA HIS A 261 8.77 24.99 -10.82
C HIS A 261 9.11 23.55 -10.42
N SER A 262 10.41 23.23 -10.40
CA SER A 262 10.94 21.91 -10.02
C SER A 262 10.30 20.76 -10.81
N LEU A 263 10.24 20.90 -12.14
CA LEU A 263 9.66 19.89 -13.00
C LEU A 263 10.48 18.60 -12.94
N VAL A 264 9.80 17.47 -12.79
CA VAL A 264 10.38 16.11 -12.84
C VAL A 264 9.62 15.30 -13.88
N ALA A 265 10.31 14.80 -14.91
CA ALA A 265 9.68 13.95 -15.92
C ALA A 265 9.23 12.62 -15.30
N LEU A 266 7.96 12.27 -15.52
CA LEU A 266 7.36 11.02 -15.05
C LEU A 266 7.36 9.93 -16.12
N ASP A 267 7.46 10.33 -17.39
CA ASP A 267 7.62 9.38 -18.50
C ASP A 267 9.10 9.06 -18.68
N THR A 268 9.49 7.84 -18.36
CA THR A 268 10.88 7.36 -18.50
C THR A 268 11.14 6.70 -19.84
N THR A 269 10.11 6.47 -20.65
CA THR A 269 10.24 5.89 -21.98
C THR A 269 10.18 7.00 -23.03
N HIS A 270 11.30 7.29 -23.68
CA HIS A 270 11.42 8.29 -24.76
C HIS A 270 10.72 7.85 -26.08
N ARG A 271 9.50 7.31 -26.00
CA ARG A 271 8.69 7.01 -27.19
C ARG A 271 7.86 8.24 -27.51
N LYS A 272 8.21 8.95 -28.59
CA LYS A 272 7.38 10.00 -29.18
C LYS A 272 6.12 9.39 -29.81
N ASN A 273 5.19 8.95 -28.96
CA ASN A 273 3.93 8.34 -29.39
C ASN A 273 2.84 9.42 -29.46
N ALA A 274 2.46 9.80 -30.68
CA ALA A 274 1.40 10.76 -30.95
C ALA A 274 0.02 10.11 -31.14
N ASN A 275 -0.09 8.78 -31.04
CA ASN A 275 -1.27 8.05 -31.53
C ASN A 275 -2.57 8.39 -30.80
N THR A 276 -2.53 8.77 -29.52
CA THR A 276 -3.76 9.02 -28.73
C THR A 276 -4.32 10.42 -28.92
N PHE A 277 -3.46 11.44 -28.98
CA PHE A 277 -3.89 12.85 -29.01
C PHE A 277 -3.54 13.59 -30.30
N GLY A 278 -2.85 12.94 -31.24
CA GLY A 278 -2.29 13.58 -32.44
C GLY A 278 -1.01 14.39 -32.18
N TYR A 279 -0.56 14.47 -30.92
CA TYR A 279 0.65 15.19 -30.51
C TYR A 279 1.52 14.30 -29.60
N PRO A 280 2.85 14.38 -29.69
CA PRO A 280 3.73 13.82 -28.67
C PRO A 280 3.38 14.43 -27.30
N SER A 281 3.19 13.57 -26.29
CA SER A 281 2.79 14.00 -24.96
C SER A 281 3.85 13.62 -23.92
N TRP A 282 4.09 14.54 -22.99
CA TRP A 282 4.96 14.33 -21.84
C TRP A 282 4.18 14.57 -20.55
N VAL A 283 4.60 13.94 -19.47
CA VAL A 283 4.00 14.13 -18.15
C VAL A 283 5.09 14.51 -17.15
N TYR A 284 4.88 15.59 -16.41
CA TYR A 284 5.81 16.09 -15.41
C TYR A 284 5.12 16.20 -14.05
N LYS A 285 5.83 15.88 -12.97
CA LYS A 285 5.49 16.41 -11.64
C LYS A 285 6.02 17.83 -11.55
N ALA A 286 5.24 18.75 -10.99
CA ALA A 286 5.69 20.11 -10.73
C ALA A 286 5.17 20.62 -9.38
N THR A 287 5.86 21.60 -8.81
CA THR A 287 5.44 22.30 -7.59
C THR A 287 4.84 23.65 -7.96
N SER A 288 3.67 23.96 -7.43
CA SER A 288 3.01 25.24 -7.66
C SER A 288 3.63 26.34 -6.79
N THR A 289 4.03 27.44 -7.42
CA THR A 289 4.58 28.62 -6.72
C THR A 289 3.56 29.29 -5.79
N LYS A 290 2.24 29.11 -6.06
CA LYS A 290 1.17 29.81 -5.33
C LYS A 290 0.85 29.19 -3.97
N ASN A 291 0.93 27.87 -3.85
CA ASN A 291 0.46 27.12 -2.67
C ASN A 291 1.42 26.01 -2.22
N GLY A 292 2.54 25.78 -2.92
CA GLY A 292 3.47 24.71 -2.62
C GLY A 292 2.94 23.30 -2.92
N ASN A 293 1.74 23.17 -3.49
CA ASN A 293 1.15 21.87 -3.79
C ASN A 293 1.79 21.23 -5.03
N LEU A 294 1.80 19.90 -5.05
CA LEU A 294 2.30 19.09 -6.15
C LEU A 294 1.19 18.84 -7.19
N TYR A 295 1.54 19.03 -8.46
CA TYR A 295 0.63 18.82 -9.59
C TYR A 295 1.29 17.95 -10.67
N CYS A 296 0.44 17.31 -11.46
CA CYS A 296 0.80 16.60 -12.68
C CYS A 296 0.56 17.53 -13.87
N LEU A 297 1.60 17.83 -14.65
CA LEU A 297 1.54 18.64 -15.85
C LEU A 297 1.62 17.72 -17.06
N ARG A 298 0.52 17.60 -17.80
CA ARG A 298 0.50 16.93 -19.11
C ARG A 298 0.80 17.95 -20.20
N ARG A 299 1.94 17.80 -20.86
CA ARG A 299 2.36 18.60 -22.00
C ARG A 299 1.96 17.91 -23.31
N LEU A 300 1.46 18.68 -24.27
CA LEU A 300 1.42 18.34 -25.69
C LEU A 300 2.44 19.20 -26.43
N GLU A 301 3.46 18.57 -26.98
CA GLU A 301 4.56 19.19 -27.73
C GLU A 301 4.05 19.68 -29.10
N GLY A 302 4.45 20.88 -29.51
CA GLY A 302 4.09 21.45 -30.80
C GLY A 302 2.62 21.90 -30.97
N PHE A 303 1.79 21.87 -29.93
CA PHE A 303 0.41 22.37 -30.00
C PHE A 303 0.36 23.88 -30.21
N ARG A 304 -0.30 24.33 -31.28
CA ARG A 304 -0.54 25.75 -31.57
C ARG A 304 -1.99 26.10 -31.32
N LEU A 305 -2.23 27.00 -30.38
CA LEU A 305 -3.57 27.50 -30.09
C LEU A 305 -4.06 28.40 -31.23
N THR A 306 -5.11 27.95 -31.93
CA THR A 306 -5.81 28.73 -32.95
C THR A 306 -6.97 29.52 -32.36
N ASN A 307 -7.64 28.95 -31.35
CA ASN A 307 -8.84 29.50 -30.75
C ASN A 307 -8.76 29.50 -29.22
N GLU A 308 -8.80 30.68 -28.59
CA GLU A 308 -8.74 30.82 -27.13
C GLU A 308 -9.91 30.12 -26.42
N HIS A 309 -11.06 30.00 -27.08
CA HIS A 309 -12.22 29.29 -26.53
C HIS A 309 -11.94 27.79 -26.30
N ALA A 310 -10.97 27.21 -27.02
CA ALA A 310 -10.54 25.83 -26.80
C ALA A 310 -10.01 25.64 -25.37
N ILE A 311 -9.17 26.55 -24.87
CA ILE A 311 -8.68 26.48 -23.49
C ILE A 311 -9.81 26.75 -22.49
N ARG A 312 -10.74 27.66 -22.82
CA ARG A 312 -11.87 27.98 -21.94
C ARG A 312 -12.78 26.77 -21.69
N SER A 313 -12.86 25.79 -22.62
CA SER A 313 -13.61 24.54 -22.44
C SER A 313 -13.16 23.74 -21.20
N VAL A 314 -11.89 23.85 -20.80
CA VAL A 314 -11.33 23.17 -19.62
C VAL A 314 -11.99 23.66 -18.32
N LYS A 315 -12.56 24.88 -18.31
CA LYS A 315 -13.26 25.40 -17.13
C LYS A 315 -14.46 24.54 -16.74
N GLU A 316 -15.12 23.90 -17.70
CA GLU A 316 -16.28 23.05 -17.44
C GLU A 316 -15.90 21.80 -16.63
N TRP A 317 -14.69 21.29 -16.81
CA TRP A 317 -14.14 20.14 -16.09
C TRP A 317 -13.86 20.41 -14.61
N LYS A 318 -13.76 21.67 -14.19
CA LYS A 318 -13.62 22.02 -12.77
C LYS A 318 -14.85 21.62 -11.94
N ARG A 319 -16.00 21.38 -12.60
CA ARG A 319 -17.25 20.90 -11.99
C ARG A 319 -17.27 19.39 -11.76
N VAL A 320 -16.39 18.64 -12.44
CA VAL A 320 -16.33 17.17 -12.32
C VAL A 320 -15.49 16.82 -11.09
N GLU A 321 -16.16 16.37 -10.03
CA GLU A 321 -15.53 15.87 -8.82
C GLU A 321 -15.92 14.40 -8.60
N ASN A 322 -14.99 13.49 -8.87
CA ASN A 322 -15.21 12.06 -8.76
C ASN A 322 -13.90 11.34 -8.42
N ALA A 323 -13.97 10.31 -7.56
CA ALA A 323 -12.79 9.57 -7.11
C ALA A 323 -12.04 8.81 -8.23
N ASN A 324 -12.74 8.50 -9.33
CA ASN A 324 -12.25 7.74 -10.49
C ASN A 324 -11.89 8.64 -11.69
N VAL A 325 -11.93 9.97 -11.54
CA VAL A 325 -11.48 10.93 -12.56
C VAL A 325 -10.37 11.77 -11.95
N VAL A 326 -9.22 11.87 -12.62
CA VAL A 326 -8.15 12.77 -12.16
C VAL A 326 -8.63 14.21 -12.33
N ARG A 327 -8.65 14.97 -11.25
CA ARG A 327 -9.15 16.36 -11.26
C ARG A 327 -8.29 17.21 -12.17
N ILE A 328 -8.95 18.05 -12.96
CA ILE A 328 -8.30 19.05 -13.82
C ILE A 328 -8.42 20.41 -13.14
N HIS A 329 -7.28 21.07 -12.97
CA HIS A 329 -7.19 22.36 -12.28
C HIS A 329 -7.13 23.53 -13.26
N ASP A 330 -6.34 23.39 -14.32
CA ASP A 330 -6.10 24.46 -15.27
C ASP A 330 -5.56 23.94 -16.61
N ALA A 331 -5.58 24.80 -17.62
CA ALA A 331 -4.86 24.57 -18.87
C ALA A 331 -4.35 25.89 -19.45
N PHE A 332 -3.16 25.87 -20.01
CA PHE A 332 -2.54 27.05 -20.61
C PHE A 332 -1.54 26.65 -21.70
N THR A 333 -1.18 27.61 -22.55
CA THR A 333 -0.08 27.42 -23.51
C THR A 333 1.18 28.11 -23.03
N THR A 334 2.33 27.58 -23.42
CA THR A 334 3.63 28.15 -23.08
C THR A 334 4.63 27.95 -24.20
N ARG A 335 5.65 28.82 -24.24
CA ARG A 335 6.84 28.70 -25.09
C ARG A 335 8.12 28.40 -24.32
N ALA A 336 8.02 28.18 -23.00
CA ALA A 336 9.17 28.00 -22.13
C ALA A 336 10.01 26.74 -22.48
N PHE A 337 9.41 25.74 -23.12
CA PHE A 337 10.10 24.53 -23.59
C PHE A 337 10.80 24.70 -24.95
N GLY A 338 10.83 25.91 -25.53
CA GLY A 338 11.42 26.18 -26.84
C GLY A 338 10.48 25.92 -28.02
N ASP A 339 9.26 25.46 -27.77
CA ASP A 339 8.21 25.22 -28.76
C ASP A 339 6.85 25.76 -28.30
N SER A 340 5.84 25.77 -29.17
CA SER A 340 4.47 26.05 -28.74
C SER A 340 3.90 24.79 -28.09
N SER A 341 3.63 24.81 -26.80
CA SER A 341 3.13 23.66 -26.04
C SER A 341 1.81 23.97 -25.34
N LEU A 342 0.92 22.97 -25.26
CA LEU A 342 -0.25 22.99 -24.37
C LEU A 342 0.08 22.24 -23.08
N ILE A 343 -0.24 22.83 -21.92
CA ILE A 343 -0.12 22.20 -20.61
C ILE A 343 -1.50 22.06 -19.99
N LEU A 344 -1.86 20.84 -19.59
CA LEU A 344 -2.99 20.58 -18.69
C LEU A 344 -2.46 20.28 -17.28
N VAL A 345 -3.03 20.96 -16.29
CA VAL A 345 -2.68 20.81 -14.87
C VAL A 345 -3.69 19.88 -14.21
N GLN A 346 -3.20 18.81 -13.60
CA GLN A 346 -3.99 17.75 -12.99
C GLN A 346 -3.48 17.40 -11.58
N ASP A 347 -4.30 16.69 -10.80
CA ASP A 347 -3.85 16.12 -9.53
C ASP A 347 -2.65 15.18 -9.73
N TYR A 348 -1.66 15.30 -8.85
CA TYR A 348 -0.52 14.39 -8.83
C TYR A 348 -0.83 13.15 -7.97
N HIS A 349 -0.61 11.97 -8.53
CA HIS A 349 -0.71 10.69 -7.83
C HIS A 349 0.65 9.99 -7.87
N PRO A 350 1.42 9.99 -6.75
CA PRO A 350 2.77 9.43 -6.73
C PRO A 350 2.80 7.96 -7.13
N LEU A 351 3.80 7.59 -7.92
CA LEU A 351 4.07 6.21 -8.37
C LEU A 351 2.90 5.53 -9.11
N SER A 352 1.97 6.31 -9.67
CA SER A 352 0.89 5.74 -10.48
C SER A 352 1.43 5.07 -11.73
N LYS A 353 0.84 3.93 -12.12
CA LYS A 353 1.19 3.19 -13.34
C LYS A 353 -0.02 3.08 -14.24
N THR A 354 0.16 3.11 -15.56
CA THR A 354 -0.97 2.91 -16.48
C THR A 354 -1.46 1.46 -16.46
N LEU A 355 -2.74 1.21 -16.78
CA LEU A 355 -3.22 -0.17 -16.93
C LEU A 355 -2.46 -0.91 -18.04
N ALA A 356 -2.01 -0.19 -19.08
CA ALA A 356 -1.13 -0.75 -20.09
C ALA A 356 0.20 -1.22 -19.51
N GLU A 357 0.87 -0.43 -18.66
CA GLU A 357 2.12 -0.85 -17.99
C GLU A 357 1.91 -2.06 -17.08
N VAL A 358 0.82 -2.09 -16.32
CA VAL A 358 0.56 -3.15 -15.35
C VAL A 358 0.18 -4.45 -16.05
N HIS A 359 -0.71 -4.39 -17.03
CA HIS A 359 -1.35 -5.58 -17.60
C HIS A 359 -0.85 -5.93 -19.00
N LEU A 360 -0.50 -4.96 -19.83
CA LEU A 360 -0.21 -5.17 -21.27
C LEU A 360 1.28 -5.07 -21.63
N ALA A 361 2.14 -4.59 -20.72
CA ALA A 361 3.57 -4.51 -20.98
C ALA A 361 4.19 -5.91 -21.16
N PRO A 362 5.00 -6.13 -22.21
CA PRO A 362 5.74 -7.36 -22.38
C PRO A 362 6.76 -7.47 -21.23
N ASN A 363 6.78 -8.62 -20.56
CA ASN A 363 7.55 -8.81 -19.33
C ASN A 363 9.06 -8.83 -19.66
N ALA A 364 9.76 -7.70 -19.54
CA ALA A 364 11.21 -7.63 -19.75
C ALA A 364 12.00 -8.48 -18.71
N ALA A 365 11.40 -8.73 -17.55
CA ALA A 365 12.02 -9.49 -16.45
C ALA A 365 12.19 -11.00 -16.73
N HIS A 366 11.67 -11.53 -17.84
CA HIS A 366 11.83 -12.95 -18.23
C HIS A 366 12.56 -13.11 -19.57
N ALA A 367 13.12 -12.02 -20.12
CA ALA A 367 13.90 -12.06 -21.37
C ALA A 367 15.31 -12.65 -21.20
N GLY A 368 15.74 -12.94 -19.96
CA GLY A 368 16.92 -13.73 -19.65
C GLY A 368 16.62 -15.22 -19.67
N GLY A 369 16.46 -15.81 -20.86
CA GLY A 369 16.55 -17.26 -21.07
C GLY A 369 15.37 -18.09 -20.59
N GLY A 370 14.27 -18.09 -21.36
CA GLY A 370 13.23 -19.12 -21.22
C GLY A 370 11.89 -18.67 -21.81
N ARG A 371 11.43 -19.40 -22.84
CA ARG A 371 10.09 -19.39 -23.49
C ARG A 371 9.13 -18.27 -23.04
N PHE A 372 8.66 -17.47 -24.00
CA PHE A 372 7.50 -16.57 -23.85
C PHE A 372 6.34 -17.30 -23.15
N GLN A 373 6.22 -17.13 -21.82
CA GLN A 373 5.06 -17.63 -21.09
C GLN A 373 3.95 -16.61 -21.28
N PRO A 374 2.77 -17.03 -21.78
CA PRO A 374 1.64 -16.14 -21.89
C PRO A 374 1.29 -15.61 -20.49
N LYS A 375 1.09 -14.30 -20.38
CA LYS A 375 0.72 -13.65 -19.13
C LYS A 375 -0.61 -14.23 -18.65
N ALA A 376 -0.69 -14.57 -17.38
CA ALA A 376 -1.91 -15.11 -16.79
C ALA A 376 -3.10 -14.16 -17.04
N PRO A 377 -4.31 -14.69 -17.30
CA PRO A 377 -5.49 -13.85 -17.45
C PRO A 377 -5.74 -13.06 -16.16
N ILE A 378 -6.23 -11.83 -16.31
CA ILE A 378 -6.57 -10.97 -15.19
C ILE A 378 -7.75 -11.60 -14.45
N ALA A 379 -7.70 -11.66 -13.12
CA ALA A 379 -8.80 -12.20 -12.33
C ALA A 379 -10.09 -11.40 -12.58
N GLU A 380 -11.22 -12.10 -12.73
CA GLU A 380 -12.49 -11.48 -13.10
C GLU A 380 -12.97 -10.44 -12.07
N SER A 381 -12.72 -10.67 -10.78
CA SER A 381 -13.03 -9.71 -9.71
C SER A 381 -12.29 -8.38 -9.88
N VAL A 382 -11.08 -8.38 -10.45
CA VAL A 382 -10.31 -7.16 -10.76
C VAL A 382 -10.95 -6.42 -11.93
N LEU A 383 -11.37 -7.14 -12.97
CA LEU A 383 -12.08 -6.55 -14.12
C LEU A 383 -13.40 -5.91 -13.69
N TRP A 384 -14.21 -6.59 -12.87
CA TRP A 384 -15.42 -6.00 -12.28
C TRP A 384 -15.12 -4.76 -11.44
N GLY A 385 -14.03 -4.78 -10.68
CA GLY A 385 -13.52 -3.61 -9.97
C GLY A 385 -13.18 -2.44 -10.91
N TYR A 386 -12.61 -2.70 -12.08
CA TYR A 386 -12.34 -1.65 -13.08
C TYR A 386 -13.61 -1.16 -13.76
N ILE A 387 -14.53 -2.07 -14.10
CA ILE A 387 -15.81 -1.74 -14.74
C ILE A 387 -16.63 -0.78 -13.88
N THR A 388 -16.80 -1.11 -12.60
CA THR A 388 -17.55 -0.27 -11.64
C THR A 388 -16.93 1.12 -11.47
N GLN A 389 -15.60 1.20 -11.43
CA GLN A 389 -14.87 2.47 -11.29
C GLN A 389 -14.92 3.34 -12.56
N ILE A 390 -14.79 2.74 -13.75
CA ILE A 390 -14.94 3.48 -15.02
C ILE A 390 -16.39 3.96 -15.15
N ALA A 391 -17.38 3.12 -14.81
CA ALA A 391 -18.79 3.49 -14.87
C ALA A 391 -19.13 4.67 -13.94
N SER A 392 -18.62 4.64 -12.70
CA SER A 392 -18.71 5.77 -11.75
C SER A 392 -18.13 7.07 -12.34
N GLY A 393 -16.95 6.98 -12.95
CA GLY A 393 -16.30 8.12 -13.61
C GLY A 393 -17.14 8.67 -14.77
N LEU A 394 -17.58 7.80 -15.68
CA LEU A 394 -18.40 8.18 -16.82
C LEU A 394 -19.75 8.77 -16.39
N LYS A 395 -20.39 8.24 -15.35
CA LYS A 395 -21.65 8.79 -14.84
C LYS A 395 -21.48 10.24 -14.38
N SER A 396 -20.40 10.54 -13.66
CA SER A 396 -20.10 11.91 -13.22
C SER A 396 -19.82 12.85 -14.41
N ILE A 397 -19.08 12.37 -15.41
CA ILE A 397 -18.75 13.15 -16.62
C ILE A 397 -20.01 13.42 -17.46
N HIS A 398 -20.77 12.37 -17.79
CA HIS A 398 -21.96 12.48 -18.65
C HIS A 398 -23.07 13.31 -18.00
N SER A 399 -23.24 13.23 -16.67
CA SER A 399 -24.21 14.05 -15.93
C SER A 399 -23.87 15.55 -15.95
N ASN A 400 -22.62 15.92 -16.22
CA ASN A 400 -22.18 17.30 -16.43
C ASN A 400 -22.24 17.74 -17.92
N ASN A 401 -22.86 16.92 -18.78
CA ASN A 401 -22.91 17.14 -20.23
C ASN A 401 -21.51 17.20 -20.89
N LEU A 402 -20.59 16.38 -20.37
CA LEU A 402 -19.24 16.18 -20.91
C LEU A 402 -19.07 14.74 -21.41
N ALA A 403 -17.94 14.46 -22.07
CA ALA A 403 -17.54 13.13 -22.51
C ALA A 403 -16.06 12.88 -22.14
N ALA A 404 -15.71 11.64 -21.80
CA ALA A 404 -14.34 11.29 -21.41
C ALA A 404 -13.37 11.32 -22.60
N ARG A 405 -13.87 10.92 -23.78
CA ARG A 405 -13.25 10.91 -25.12
C ARG A 405 -12.01 10.04 -25.28
N CYS A 406 -11.33 9.71 -24.20
CA CYS A 406 -10.14 8.86 -24.19
C CYS A 406 -10.23 7.83 -23.06
N LEU A 407 -10.70 6.63 -23.40
CA LEU A 407 -10.64 5.45 -22.56
C LEU A 407 -9.69 4.46 -23.22
N ASP A 408 -8.39 4.65 -22.97
CA ASP A 408 -7.34 3.76 -23.44
C ASP A 408 -6.56 3.23 -22.22
N PRO A 409 -6.16 1.94 -22.20
CA PRO A 409 -5.40 1.38 -21.08
C PRO A 409 -4.12 2.17 -20.73
N SER A 410 -3.50 2.87 -21.69
CA SER A 410 -2.32 3.72 -21.47
C SER A 410 -2.64 5.10 -20.86
N LYS A 411 -3.92 5.39 -20.60
CA LYS A 411 -4.43 6.66 -20.07
C LYS A 411 -5.33 6.49 -18.85
N ILE A 412 -5.56 5.25 -18.44
CA ILE A 412 -6.18 4.90 -17.16
C ILE A 412 -5.05 4.52 -16.20
N ILE A 413 -4.93 5.24 -15.09
CA ILE A 413 -3.85 5.05 -14.13
C ILE A 413 -4.32 4.28 -12.91
N LEU A 414 -3.53 3.31 -12.49
CA LEU A 414 -3.61 2.63 -11.21
C LEU A 414 -2.80 3.42 -10.20
N THR A 415 -3.49 3.90 -9.17
CA THR A 415 -2.94 4.82 -8.16
C THR A 415 -2.73 4.16 -6.80
N ASP A 416 -3.37 3.02 -6.62
CA ASP A 416 -3.30 2.16 -5.45
C ASP A 416 -3.82 0.76 -5.86
N LYS A 417 -3.71 -0.24 -4.99
CA LYS A 417 -4.23 -1.59 -5.23
C LYS A 417 -5.70 -1.52 -5.65
N ASN A 418 -5.98 -1.99 -6.87
CA ASN A 418 -7.28 -1.99 -7.54
C ASN A 418 -7.98 -0.63 -7.60
N ARG A 419 -7.27 0.49 -7.49
CA ARG A 419 -7.85 1.84 -7.59
C ARG A 419 -7.40 2.54 -8.85
N ILE A 420 -8.32 2.71 -9.80
CA ILE A 420 -8.06 3.31 -11.11
C ILE A 420 -8.69 4.69 -11.25
N ARG A 421 -8.07 5.51 -12.11
CA ARG A 421 -8.55 6.86 -12.45
C ARG A 421 -8.34 7.19 -13.93
N LEU A 422 -9.31 7.89 -14.51
CA LEU A 422 -9.23 8.44 -15.86
C LEU A 422 -8.33 9.68 -15.86
N SER A 423 -7.17 9.62 -16.53
CA SER A 423 -6.15 10.68 -16.47
C SER A 423 -6.07 11.57 -17.71
N ALA A 424 -6.78 11.24 -18.78
CA ALA A 424 -6.71 11.92 -20.08
C ALA A 424 -7.95 12.75 -20.43
N CYS A 425 -8.84 12.98 -19.46
CA CYS A 425 -10.01 13.82 -19.63
C CYS A 425 -9.62 15.26 -20.06
N SER A 426 -10.53 15.94 -20.75
CA SER A 426 -10.38 17.31 -21.29
C SER A 426 -9.33 17.53 -22.38
N VAL A 427 -8.32 16.66 -22.54
CA VAL A 427 -7.26 16.82 -23.54
C VAL A 427 -7.84 16.97 -24.96
N LEU A 428 -8.74 16.06 -25.33
CA LEU A 428 -9.38 16.07 -26.65
C LEU A 428 -10.42 17.18 -26.81
N ASP A 429 -10.92 17.77 -25.72
CA ASP A 429 -11.81 18.94 -25.78
C ASP A 429 -11.09 20.18 -26.28
N VAL A 430 -9.81 20.31 -25.92
CA VAL A 430 -8.95 21.37 -26.42
C VAL A 430 -8.44 21.04 -27.82
N VAL A 431 -7.92 19.83 -28.02
CA VAL A 431 -7.26 19.44 -29.29
C VAL A 431 -8.23 19.36 -30.46
N HIS A 432 -9.42 18.82 -30.23
CA HIS A 432 -10.45 18.67 -31.26
C HIS A 432 -11.59 19.68 -31.07
N PHE A 433 -11.30 20.86 -30.49
CA PHE A 433 -12.31 21.88 -30.20
C PHE A 433 -13.12 22.32 -31.43
N GLU A 434 -12.46 22.41 -32.59
CA GLU A 434 -13.11 22.82 -33.84
C GLU A 434 -13.99 21.72 -34.45
N ILE A 435 -13.74 20.45 -34.09
CA ILE A 435 -14.50 19.29 -34.53
C ILE A 435 -15.77 19.20 -33.66
N ARG A 436 -16.75 20.06 -33.96
CA ARG A 436 -18.03 20.18 -33.24
C ARG A 436 -18.90 18.94 -33.47
N ARG A 437 -18.63 17.86 -32.73
CA ARG A 437 -19.52 16.70 -32.66
C ARG A 437 -20.59 16.88 -31.59
N PRO A 438 -21.79 16.32 -31.79
CA PRO A 438 -22.81 16.27 -30.75
C PRO A 438 -22.27 15.56 -29.51
N ILE A 439 -22.58 16.08 -28.33
CA ILE A 439 -22.13 15.47 -27.07
C ILE A 439 -22.64 14.04 -26.90
N GLN A 440 -23.87 13.77 -27.36
CA GLN A 440 -24.49 12.44 -27.32
C GLN A 440 -23.64 11.42 -28.09
N ASP A 441 -23.15 11.79 -29.28
CA ASP A 441 -22.29 10.90 -30.06
C ASP A 441 -20.95 10.63 -29.36
N LEU A 442 -20.36 11.64 -28.72
CA LEU A 442 -19.13 11.49 -27.94
C LEU A 442 -19.34 10.57 -26.72
N GLN A 443 -20.50 10.65 -26.07
CA GLN A 443 -20.88 9.78 -24.95
C GLN A 443 -21.13 8.33 -25.42
N GLN A 444 -21.67 8.13 -26.61
CA GLN A 444 -21.79 6.79 -27.22
C GLN A 444 -20.41 6.21 -27.56
N ASP A 445 -19.50 7.04 -28.08
CA ASP A 445 -18.13 6.63 -28.35
C ASP A 445 -17.37 6.27 -27.05
N ASP A 446 -17.64 6.95 -25.92
CA ASP A 446 -17.10 6.56 -24.62
C ASP A 446 -17.51 5.13 -24.25
N LEU A 447 -18.78 4.75 -24.43
CA LEU A 447 -19.24 3.39 -24.10
C LEU A 447 -18.57 2.33 -24.99
N GLN A 448 -18.36 2.62 -26.27
CA GLN A 448 -17.63 1.71 -27.16
C GLN A 448 -16.14 1.60 -26.78
N GLN A 449 -15.48 2.72 -26.48
CA GLN A 449 -14.08 2.72 -26.01
C GLN A 449 -13.93 1.98 -24.67
N PHE A 450 -14.92 2.09 -23.79
CA PHE A 450 -14.97 1.34 -22.54
C PHE A 450 -15.00 -0.17 -22.81
N GLY A 451 -15.90 -0.64 -23.68
CA GLY A 451 -15.95 -2.05 -24.09
C GLY A 451 -14.63 -2.53 -24.70
N ARG A 452 -14.03 -1.73 -25.60
CA ARG A 452 -12.72 -2.04 -26.21
C ARG A 452 -11.60 -2.11 -25.18
N THR A 453 -11.56 -1.20 -24.20
CA THR A 453 -10.58 -1.21 -23.12
C THR A 453 -10.68 -2.49 -22.30
N MET A 454 -11.89 -2.88 -21.91
CA MET A 454 -12.09 -4.10 -21.12
C MET A 454 -11.74 -5.35 -21.94
N LEU A 455 -12.05 -5.37 -23.24
CA LEU A 455 -11.65 -6.44 -24.13
C LEU A 455 -10.12 -6.54 -24.29
N CYS A 456 -9.41 -5.41 -24.37
CA CYS A 456 -7.94 -5.38 -24.36
C CYS A 456 -7.36 -6.05 -23.10
N LEU A 457 -7.91 -5.70 -21.93
CA LEU A 457 -7.47 -6.25 -20.65
C LEU A 457 -7.81 -7.73 -20.51
N ALA A 458 -9.02 -8.14 -20.88
CA ALA A 458 -9.46 -9.54 -20.79
C ALA A 458 -8.66 -10.46 -21.70
N THR A 459 -8.26 -9.99 -22.88
CA THR A 459 -7.50 -10.79 -23.86
C THR A 459 -5.99 -10.62 -23.77
N ASN A 460 -5.50 -9.74 -22.87
CA ASN A 460 -4.11 -9.29 -22.81
C ASN A 460 -3.59 -8.77 -24.18
N THR A 461 -4.48 -8.19 -24.99
CA THR A 461 -4.15 -7.67 -26.33
C THR A 461 -4.07 -6.14 -26.29
N PRO A 462 -2.92 -5.52 -26.61
CA PRO A 462 -2.81 -4.07 -26.73
C PRO A 462 -3.83 -3.46 -27.68
N SER A 463 -4.31 -2.24 -27.38
CA SER A 463 -5.36 -1.58 -28.16
C SER A 463 -5.02 -1.39 -29.64
N GLN A 464 -3.74 -1.21 -29.98
CA GLN A 464 -3.26 -1.11 -31.37
C GLN A 464 -3.31 -2.44 -32.14
N GLN A 465 -3.32 -3.56 -31.43
CA GLN A 465 -3.35 -4.92 -31.99
C GLN A 465 -4.77 -5.50 -32.02
N LEU A 466 -5.73 -4.85 -31.36
CA LEU A 466 -7.13 -5.26 -31.31
C LEU A 466 -7.87 -4.88 -32.61
N THR A 467 -7.48 -5.48 -33.73
CA THR A 467 -8.11 -5.25 -35.04
C THR A 467 -9.33 -6.14 -35.26
N ASN A 468 -9.28 -7.40 -34.80
CA ASN A 468 -10.38 -8.36 -34.92
C ASN A 468 -11.11 -8.52 -33.58
N VAL A 469 -12.12 -7.66 -33.36
CA VAL A 469 -12.95 -7.67 -32.15
C VAL A 469 -13.66 -9.01 -31.97
N SER A 470 -14.15 -9.63 -33.05
CA SER A 470 -14.87 -10.91 -32.99
C SER A 470 -14.00 -12.05 -32.47
N ALA A 471 -12.75 -12.14 -32.94
CA ALA A 471 -11.80 -13.15 -32.46
C ALA A 471 -11.42 -12.92 -30.99
N ALA A 472 -11.22 -11.67 -30.59
CA ALA A 472 -10.95 -11.31 -29.20
C ALA A 472 -12.13 -11.67 -28.26
N MET A 473 -13.37 -11.46 -28.73
CA MET A 473 -14.57 -11.88 -28.00
C MET A 473 -14.64 -13.40 -27.83
N GLU A 474 -14.28 -14.17 -28.86
CA GLU A 474 -14.23 -15.64 -28.77
C GLU A 474 -13.16 -16.11 -27.78
N GLN A 475 -11.99 -15.47 -27.77
CA GLN A 475 -10.94 -15.75 -26.79
C GLN A 475 -11.43 -15.50 -25.36
N MET A 476 -12.06 -14.35 -25.12
CA MET A 476 -12.62 -13.98 -23.81
C MET A 476 -13.68 -14.99 -23.34
N ASN A 477 -14.52 -15.50 -24.25
CA ASN A 477 -15.57 -16.48 -23.96
C ASN A 477 -15.05 -17.81 -23.39
N ARG A 478 -13.77 -18.13 -23.62
CA ARG A 478 -13.13 -19.35 -23.10
C ARG A 478 -12.59 -19.18 -21.67
N THR A 479 -12.50 -17.95 -21.16
CA THR A 479 -11.80 -17.64 -19.91
C THR A 479 -12.68 -17.01 -18.85
N TYR A 480 -13.67 -16.20 -19.26
CA TYR A 480 -14.49 -15.40 -18.35
C TYR A 480 -15.96 -15.84 -18.34
N SER A 481 -16.68 -15.41 -17.30
CA SER A 481 -18.11 -15.71 -17.17
C SER A 481 -18.95 -15.19 -18.35
N PRO A 482 -20.11 -15.82 -18.62
CA PRO A 482 -21.08 -15.30 -19.59
C PRO A 482 -21.52 -13.87 -19.27
N GLU A 483 -21.65 -13.52 -17.99
CA GLU A 483 -22.06 -12.17 -17.55
C GLU A 483 -21.03 -11.11 -17.95
N MET A 484 -19.74 -11.36 -17.74
CA MET A 484 -18.66 -10.48 -18.17
C MET A 484 -18.67 -10.29 -19.69
N ARG A 485 -18.84 -11.38 -20.43
CA ARG A 485 -18.93 -11.35 -21.89
C ARG A 485 -20.12 -10.52 -22.35
N ASP A 486 -21.30 -10.76 -21.80
CA ASP A 486 -22.52 -10.10 -22.23
C ASP A 486 -22.47 -8.60 -21.89
N THR A 487 -21.85 -8.23 -20.77
CA THR A 487 -21.60 -6.84 -20.38
C THR A 487 -20.67 -6.12 -21.35
N ILE A 488 -19.53 -6.73 -21.72
CA ILE A 488 -18.61 -6.16 -22.71
C ILE A 488 -19.24 -6.12 -24.10
N THR A 489 -20.02 -7.15 -24.46
CA THR A 489 -20.77 -7.19 -25.73
C THR A 489 -21.77 -6.04 -25.79
N TRP A 490 -22.52 -5.78 -24.72
CA TRP A 490 -23.46 -4.66 -24.64
C TRP A 490 -22.75 -3.32 -24.82
N LEU A 491 -21.56 -3.12 -24.23
CA LEU A 491 -20.76 -1.91 -24.44
C LEU A 491 -20.36 -1.73 -25.92
N LEU A 492 -20.04 -2.82 -26.61
CA LEU A 492 -19.61 -2.82 -28.01
C LEU A 492 -20.74 -2.73 -29.04
N THR A 493 -22.01 -2.83 -28.65
CA THR A 493 -23.13 -2.65 -29.59
C THR A 493 -23.13 -1.26 -30.21
N PRO A 494 -23.65 -1.09 -31.44
CA PRO A 494 -23.80 0.22 -32.06
C PRO A 494 -24.60 1.20 -31.19
N PRO A 495 -24.44 2.53 -31.41
CA PRO A 495 -25.20 3.55 -30.69
C PRO A 495 -26.71 3.31 -30.80
N ALA A 496 -27.42 3.42 -29.67
CA ALA A 496 -28.87 3.30 -29.61
C ALA A 496 -29.47 4.41 -28.72
N PRO A 497 -30.71 4.87 -28.97
CA PRO A 497 -31.30 6.01 -28.25
C PRO A 497 -31.37 5.84 -26.72
N HIS A 498 -31.55 4.61 -26.24
CA HIS A 498 -31.66 4.31 -24.80
C HIS A 498 -30.32 3.96 -24.15
N LYS A 499 -29.32 3.60 -24.98
CA LYS A 499 -27.99 3.16 -24.52
C LYS A 499 -27.30 4.32 -23.81
N SER A 500 -27.21 4.23 -22.49
CA SER A 500 -26.65 5.30 -21.67
C SER A 500 -25.84 4.71 -20.53
N ILE A 501 -24.99 5.54 -19.91
CA ILE A 501 -24.25 5.10 -18.72
C ILE A 501 -25.20 4.75 -17.56
N ASP A 502 -26.38 5.36 -17.51
CA ASP A 502 -27.41 5.05 -16.51
C ASP A 502 -27.99 3.65 -16.70
N GLU A 503 -28.33 3.26 -17.93
CA GLU A 503 -28.78 1.90 -18.25
C GLU A 503 -27.67 0.88 -17.94
N PHE A 504 -26.42 1.20 -18.28
CA PHE A 504 -25.28 0.34 -17.96
C PHE A 504 -25.14 0.10 -16.45
N ILE A 505 -25.22 1.16 -15.65
CA ILE A 505 -25.11 1.09 -14.19
C ILE A 505 -26.23 0.23 -13.59
N GLN A 506 -27.45 0.28 -14.13
CA GLN A 506 -28.54 -0.60 -13.71
C GLN A 506 -28.18 -2.07 -13.97
N GLY A 507 -27.54 -2.39 -15.10
CA GLY A 507 -27.11 -3.75 -15.44
C GLY A 507 -26.01 -4.32 -14.54
N ILE A 508 -25.17 -3.47 -13.93
CA ILE A 508 -24.04 -3.91 -13.08
C ILE A 508 -24.22 -3.57 -11.59
N ALA A 509 -25.44 -3.26 -11.15
CA ALA A 509 -25.71 -2.74 -9.81
C ALA A 509 -25.20 -3.66 -8.68
N THR A 510 -25.28 -4.98 -8.85
CA THR A 510 -24.77 -5.99 -7.90
C THR A 510 -23.25 -5.88 -7.69
N HIS A 511 -22.50 -5.66 -8.79
CA HIS A 511 -21.05 -5.45 -8.74
C HIS A 511 -20.70 -4.10 -8.09
N ILE A 512 -21.51 -3.07 -8.29
CA ILE A 512 -21.34 -1.77 -7.62
C ILE A 512 -21.51 -1.93 -6.10
N VAL A 513 -22.53 -2.67 -5.63
CA VAL A 513 -22.73 -2.94 -4.20
C VAL A 513 -21.53 -3.70 -3.63
N THR A 514 -21.03 -4.69 -4.35
CA THR A 514 -19.84 -5.47 -3.94
C THR A 514 -18.58 -4.58 -3.87
N ALA A 515 -18.37 -3.72 -4.87
CA ALA A 515 -17.24 -2.77 -4.88
C ALA A 515 -17.36 -1.72 -3.77
N PHE A 516 -18.58 -1.28 -3.46
CA PHE A 516 -18.85 -0.36 -2.36
C PHE A 516 -18.52 -1.01 -1.01
N ASP A 517 -18.97 -2.24 -0.78
CA ASP A 517 -18.65 -3.02 0.43
C ASP A 517 -17.13 -3.21 0.62
N GLN A 518 -16.42 -3.58 -0.45
CA GLN A 518 -14.95 -3.66 -0.44
C GLN A 518 -14.30 -2.31 -0.12
N SER A 519 -14.88 -1.19 -0.57
CA SER A 519 -14.40 0.14 -0.23
C SER A 519 -14.62 0.48 1.25
N GLN A 520 -15.70 0.03 1.87
CA GLN A 520 -15.95 0.20 3.31
C GLN A 520 -14.96 -0.61 4.14
N HIS A 521 -14.75 -1.89 3.80
CA HIS A 521 -13.71 -2.71 4.45
C HIS A 521 -12.30 -2.12 4.35
N ARG A 522 -11.99 -1.50 3.21
CA ARG A 522 -10.72 -0.78 3.04
C ARG A 522 -10.66 0.46 3.94
N ALA A 523 -11.75 1.20 4.09
CA ALA A 523 -11.82 2.35 4.98
C ALA A 523 -11.64 1.92 6.45
N ASP A 524 -12.27 0.83 6.88
CA ASP A 524 -12.10 0.27 8.23
C ASP A 524 -10.65 -0.18 8.51
N THR A 525 -10.01 -0.78 7.50
CA THR A 525 -8.59 -1.15 7.59
C THR A 525 -7.73 0.09 7.79
N LEU A 526 -7.90 1.12 6.96
CA LEU A 526 -7.15 2.38 7.07
C LEU A 526 -7.45 3.12 8.39
N ASN A 527 -8.68 3.09 8.87
CA ASN A 527 -9.04 3.67 10.17
C ASN A 527 -8.36 2.93 11.32
N SER A 528 -8.29 1.59 11.26
CA SER A 528 -7.58 0.79 12.26
C SER A 528 -6.10 1.16 12.33
N GLU A 529 -5.46 1.37 11.18
CA GLU A 529 -4.09 1.85 11.07
C GLU A 529 -3.93 3.27 11.63
N LEU A 530 -4.87 4.16 11.33
CA LEU A 530 -4.87 5.53 11.83
C LEU A 530 -5.04 5.59 13.35
N PHE A 531 -5.91 4.76 13.93
CA PHE A 531 -6.06 4.66 15.39
C PHE A 531 -4.76 4.23 16.07
N ARG A 532 -4.04 3.28 15.47
CA ARG A 532 -2.74 2.84 15.97
C ARG A 532 -1.70 3.98 15.91
N GLU A 533 -1.58 4.64 14.77
CA GLU A 533 -0.61 5.74 14.61
C GLU A 533 -0.96 6.98 15.43
N LEU A 534 -2.24 7.23 15.70
CA LEU A 534 -2.68 8.29 16.61
C LEU A 534 -2.10 8.08 18.01
N GLU A 535 -2.19 6.85 18.54
CA GLU A 535 -1.63 6.53 19.85
C GLU A 535 -0.09 6.58 19.83
N ASN A 536 0.56 6.09 18.77
CA ASN A 536 2.01 6.23 18.60
C ASN A 536 2.47 7.70 18.59
N GLY A 537 1.72 8.58 17.92
CA GLY A 537 1.98 10.03 17.92
C GLY A 537 1.76 10.69 19.29
N ARG A 538 0.81 10.21 20.09
CA ARG A 538 0.61 10.67 21.48
C ARG A 538 1.76 10.22 22.37
N ILE A 539 2.16 8.95 22.27
CA ILE A 539 3.30 8.38 22.98
C ILE A 539 4.58 9.15 22.64
N ALA A 540 4.84 9.44 21.37
CA ALA A 540 6.02 10.21 20.95
C ALA A 540 6.08 11.59 21.65
N ARG A 541 4.95 12.32 21.70
CA ARG A 541 4.87 13.60 22.44
C ARG A 541 5.07 13.43 23.94
N LEU A 542 4.59 12.33 24.51
CA LEU A 542 4.75 12.01 25.94
C LEU A 542 6.22 11.71 26.26
N LEU A 543 6.90 10.94 25.42
CA LEU A 543 8.33 10.64 25.52
C LEU A 543 9.17 11.92 25.42
N MET A 544 8.84 12.83 24.50
CA MET A 544 9.51 14.14 24.41
C MET A 544 9.37 14.94 25.71
N LYS A 545 8.18 14.95 26.34
CA LYS A 545 7.97 15.61 27.64
C LYS A 545 8.79 14.96 28.75
N LEU A 546 8.72 13.63 28.86
CA LEU A 546 9.50 12.87 29.85
C LEU A 546 11.00 13.09 29.67
N GLY A 547 11.50 13.03 28.43
CA GLY A 547 12.91 13.30 28.11
C GLY A 547 13.33 14.75 28.34
N THR A 548 12.42 15.71 28.21
CA THR A 548 12.68 17.12 28.57
C THR A 548 12.81 17.33 30.08
N ILE A 549 12.17 16.46 30.88
CA ILE A 549 12.03 16.62 32.33
C ILE A 549 13.06 15.79 33.10
N ASN A 550 13.23 14.52 32.71
CA ASN A 550 14.05 13.56 33.43
C ASN A 550 15.55 13.90 33.29
N GLU A 551 16.30 13.65 34.36
CA GLU A 551 17.77 13.72 34.40
C GLU A 551 18.37 15.07 33.96
N ARG A 552 17.68 16.19 34.26
CA ARG A 552 18.26 17.53 34.13
C ARG A 552 19.29 17.80 35.21
N GLN A 553 20.50 18.20 34.79
CA GLN A 553 21.62 18.50 35.69
C GLN A 553 21.29 19.61 36.72
N GLU A 554 20.56 20.65 36.31
CA GLU A 554 20.12 21.75 37.18
C GLU A 554 19.24 21.29 38.37
N PHE A 555 18.67 20.08 38.30
CA PHE A 555 17.82 19.49 39.34
C PHE A 555 18.51 18.40 40.16
N GLU A 556 19.80 18.13 39.97
CA GLU A 556 20.53 17.11 40.75
C GLU A 556 20.52 17.40 42.25
N ASN A 557 20.59 18.69 42.64
CA ASN A 557 20.56 19.14 44.02
C ASN A 557 19.21 19.74 44.44
N ASP A 558 18.18 19.64 43.59
CA ASP A 558 16.85 20.17 43.89
C ASP A 558 16.08 19.21 44.81
N ARG A 559 15.66 19.72 45.96
CA ARG A 559 14.88 18.97 46.96
C ARG A 559 13.56 18.44 46.40
N ALA A 560 12.94 19.11 45.43
CA ALA A 560 11.70 18.63 44.78
C ALA A 560 11.93 17.39 43.89
N TRP A 561 13.18 17.18 43.44
CA TRP A 561 13.62 16.06 42.59
C TRP A 561 14.47 15.01 43.31
N SER A 562 14.84 15.29 44.57
CA SER A 562 15.47 14.36 45.50
C SER A 562 14.52 13.22 45.88
N GLU A 563 15.02 12.15 46.51
CA GLU A 563 14.25 10.95 46.87
C GLU A 563 12.98 11.24 47.69
N ASN A 564 13.01 12.32 48.48
CA ASN A 564 11.88 12.78 49.30
C ASN A 564 11.01 13.84 48.60
N GLY A 565 11.29 14.15 47.33
CA GLY A 565 10.65 15.18 46.55
C GLY A 565 9.41 14.68 45.81
N GLU A 566 8.44 15.57 45.60
CA GLU A 566 7.18 15.26 44.92
C GLU A 566 7.35 14.80 43.46
N ARG A 567 8.51 15.05 42.83
CA ARG A 567 8.80 14.71 41.43
C ARG A 567 9.67 13.48 41.25
N TYR A 568 10.18 12.94 42.36
CA TYR A 568 10.96 11.70 42.34
C TYR A 568 10.21 10.55 41.70
N MET A 569 8.88 10.53 41.86
CA MET A 569 7.98 9.53 41.25
C MET A 569 8.09 9.49 39.72
N LEU A 570 8.42 10.59 39.04
CA LEU A 570 8.62 10.60 37.58
C LEU A 570 9.95 9.92 37.18
N LYS A 571 11.01 10.07 37.99
CA LYS A 571 12.28 9.34 37.81
C LYS A 571 12.06 7.84 38.00
N LEU A 572 11.37 7.47 39.07
CA LEU A 572 11.04 6.07 39.33
C LEU A 572 10.10 5.48 38.26
N PHE A 573 9.14 6.26 37.76
CA PHE A 573 8.28 5.82 36.66
C PHE A 573 9.08 5.56 35.38
N ARG A 574 10.07 6.40 35.07
CA ARG A 574 10.99 6.16 33.95
C ARG A 574 11.77 4.86 34.16
N ASP A 575 12.27 4.59 35.36
CA ASP A 575 12.98 3.35 35.65
C ASP A 575 12.03 2.13 35.53
N TYR A 576 10.79 2.23 36.04
CA TYR A 576 9.75 1.20 35.90
C TYR A 576 9.37 0.88 34.44
N VAL A 577 9.35 1.88 33.57
CA VAL A 577 8.96 1.71 32.17
C VAL A 577 10.12 1.22 31.30
N PHE A 578 11.31 1.80 31.45
CA PHE A 578 12.42 1.63 30.50
C PHE A 578 13.59 0.80 31.03
N HIS A 579 13.66 0.55 32.33
CA HIS A 579 14.77 -0.16 32.97
C HIS A 579 14.30 -1.44 33.68
N GLN A 580 13.41 -2.18 33.03
CA GLN A 580 12.99 -3.48 33.55
C GLN A 580 14.15 -4.46 33.53
N VAL A 581 14.23 -5.27 34.58
CA VAL A 581 15.14 -6.41 34.68
C VAL A 581 14.36 -7.67 35.03
N ASP A 582 14.85 -8.84 34.61
CA ASP A 582 14.30 -10.13 34.99
C ASP A 582 14.77 -10.54 36.39
N SER A 583 14.33 -11.71 36.87
CA SER A 583 14.74 -12.25 38.17
C SER A 583 16.24 -12.55 38.30
N ALA A 584 16.97 -12.60 37.19
CA ALA A 584 18.42 -12.80 37.15
C ALA A 584 19.19 -11.48 36.98
N GLY A 585 18.48 -10.34 36.92
CA GLY A 585 19.06 -9.01 36.73
C GLY A 585 19.35 -8.66 35.27
N ASN A 586 18.94 -9.48 34.29
CA ASN A 586 19.15 -9.16 32.88
C ASN A 586 18.13 -8.11 32.41
N PRO A 587 18.54 -7.14 31.56
CA PRO A 587 17.61 -6.16 31.00
C PRO A 587 16.48 -6.80 30.19
N VAL A 588 15.25 -6.32 30.42
CA VAL A 588 14.03 -6.74 29.70
C VAL A 588 13.59 -5.65 28.74
N ILE A 589 13.50 -5.98 27.45
CA ILE A 589 13.07 -5.07 26.38
C ILE A 589 11.68 -5.49 25.90
N ASP A 590 10.65 -5.19 26.70
CA ASP A 590 9.24 -5.43 26.35
C ASP A 590 8.58 -4.13 25.85
N MET A 591 8.51 -3.98 24.51
CA MET A 591 7.83 -2.85 23.88
C MET A 591 6.33 -2.79 24.23
N GLY A 592 5.69 -3.94 24.46
CA GLY A 592 4.29 -4.01 24.88
C GLY A 592 4.09 -3.47 26.29
N HIS A 593 5.04 -3.70 27.21
CA HIS A 593 5.05 -3.04 28.53
C HIS A 593 5.18 -1.53 28.40
N MET A 594 6.17 -1.06 27.63
CA MET A 594 6.45 0.37 27.46
C MET A 594 5.22 1.11 26.90
N ILE A 595 4.65 0.61 25.81
CA ILE A 595 3.48 1.20 25.15
C ILE A 595 2.27 1.21 26.08
N ARG A 596 1.99 0.09 26.78
CA ARG A 596 0.87 0.03 27.73
C ARG A 596 1.02 1.06 28.86
N CYS A 597 2.20 1.18 29.46
CA CYS A 597 2.43 2.12 30.55
C CYS A 597 2.30 3.57 30.08
N LEU A 598 2.83 3.91 28.91
CA LEU A 598 2.73 5.25 28.33
C LEU A 598 1.29 5.60 27.95
N ASN A 599 0.53 4.66 27.39
CA ASN A 599 -0.90 4.85 27.12
C ASN A 599 -1.71 5.06 28.41
N LYS A 600 -1.43 4.28 29.47
CA LYS A 600 -2.08 4.45 30.78
C LYS A 600 -1.74 5.81 31.41
N LEU A 601 -0.48 6.25 31.29
CA LEU A 601 -0.05 7.57 31.74
C LEU A 601 -0.74 8.68 30.95
N ASP A 602 -0.80 8.58 29.62
CA ASP A 602 -1.43 9.60 28.78
C ASP A 602 -2.95 9.64 28.99
N ALA A 603 -3.60 8.50 29.25
CA ALA A 603 -4.99 8.47 29.66
C ALA A 603 -5.18 9.08 31.06
N GLY A 604 -4.28 8.79 32.00
CA GLY A 604 -4.37 9.21 33.40
C GLY A 604 -5.42 8.41 34.16
N ILE A 605 -5.36 7.08 34.05
CA ILE A 605 -6.32 6.17 34.70
C ILE A 605 -6.06 6.03 36.21
N ASP A 606 -7.07 5.59 36.96
CA ASP A 606 -6.99 5.36 38.41
C ASP A 606 -6.31 4.02 38.78
N GLU A 607 -5.76 3.28 37.81
CA GLU A 607 -4.94 2.09 38.06
C GLU A 607 -3.68 2.47 38.85
N ARG A 608 -3.35 1.66 39.87
CA ARG A 608 -2.18 1.85 40.71
C ARG A 608 -0.97 1.10 40.15
N VAL A 609 0.18 1.74 40.21
CA VAL A 609 1.50 1.17 39.89
C VAL A 609 2.40 1.27 41.11
N CYS A 610 3.22 0.25 41.32
CA CYS A 610 4.23 0.22 42.38
C CYS A 610 5.58 0.65 41.78
N LEU A 611 6.17 1.70 42.32
CA LEU A 611 7.46 2.25 41.91
C LEU A 611 8.45 2.05 43.07
N THR A 612 9.54 1.35 42.80
CA THR A 612 10.56 1.01 43.81
C THR A 612 11.74 1.96 43.68
N SER A 613 12.25 2.47 44.81
CA SER A 613 13.47 3.29 44.85
C SER A 613 14.69 2.49 44.40
N ARG A 614 15.74 3.18 43.92
CA ARG A 614 16.94 2.53 43.36
C ARG A 614 17.75 1.74 44.40
N ASP A 615 17.63 2.09 45.67
CA ASP A 615 18.21 1.35 46.80
C ASP A 615 17.36 0.16 47.26
N GLU A 616 16.21 -0.07 46.61
CA GLU A 616 15.23 -1.11 46.91
C GLU A 616 14.61 -1.03 48.32
N GLN A 617 14.80 0.07 49.04
CA GLN A 617 14.32 0.21 50.42
C GLN A 617 12.88 0.74 50.50
N THR A 618 12.42 1.50 49.49
CA THR A 618 11.14 2.20 49.52
C THR A 618 10.27 1.87 48.31
N ASN A 619 8.98 1.62 48.55
CA ASN A 619 7.98 1.39 47.52
C ASN A 619 6.91 2.48 47.55
N PHE A 620 6.66 3.11 46.41
CA PHE A 620 5.60 4.09 46.19
C PHE A 620 4.46 3.46 45.40
N VAL A 621 3.25 3.47 45.95
CA VAL A 621 2.05 3.03 45.23
C VAL A 621 1.27 4.26 44.79
N VAL A 622 1.30 4.55 43.49
CA VAL A 622 0.71 5.76 42.90
C VAL A 622 -0.21 5.41 41.74
N THR A 623 -1.16 6.28 41.42
CA THR A 623 -2.01 6.12 40.24
C THR A 623 -1.39 6.76 39.00
N TYR A 624 -1.70 6.25 37.81
CA TYR A 624 -1.31 6.89 36.55
C TYR A 624 -1.87 8.32 36.43
N LYS A 625 -3.03 8.59 37.03
CA LYS A 625 -3.62 9.93 37.14
C LYS A 625 -2.77 10.91 37.93
N GLU A 626 -2.23 10.50 39.06
CA GLU A 626 -1.31 11.33 39.87
C GLU A 626 -0.01 11.59 39.13
N LEU A 627 0.57 10.55 38.51
CA LEU A 627 1.77 10.67 37.67
C LEU A 627 1.56 11.65 36.51
N LYS A 628 0.42 11.57 35.82
CA LYS A 628 0.08 12.51 34.74
C LYS A 628 0.00 13.96 35.25
N LYS A 629 -0.61 14.18 36.42
CA LYS A 629 -0.69 15.51 37.04
C LYS A 629 0.71 16.07 37.32
N GLN A 630 1.60 15.26 37.90
CA GLN A 630 2.98 15.66 38.17
C GLN A 630 3.76 15.96 36.89
N LEU A 631 3.64 15.11 35.86
CA LEU A 631 4.29 15.31 34.57
C LEU A 631 3.89 16.64 33.93
N LEU A 632 2.59 16.95 33.92
CA LEU A 632 2.08 18.20 33.35
C LEU A 632 2.51 19.42 34.17
N SER A 633 2.56 19.31 35.51
CA SER A 633 3.05 20.38 36.37
C SER A 633 4.52 20.69 36.08
N ALA A 634 5.37 19.66 36.09
CA ALA A 634 6.80 19.80 35.81
C ALA A 634 7.07 20.38 34.41
N PHE A 635 6.35 19.89 33.40
CA PHE A 635 6.50 20.43 32.04
C PHE A 635 6.11 21.91 31.94
N ASN A 636 4.99 22.30 32.56
CA ASN A 636 4.50 23.67 32.53
C ASN A 636 5.43 24.66 33.24
N GLU A 637 6.14 24.22 34.27
CA GLU A 637 7.14 25.05 34.94
C GLU A 637 8.36 25.32 34.07
N LEU A 638 8.86 24.30 33.38
CA LEU A 638 9.93 24.46 32.38
C LEU A 638 9.49 25.42 31.27
N MET A 639 8.25 25.30 30.79
CA MET A 639 7.70 26.25 29.81
C MET A 639 7.61 27.68 30.34
N LYS A 640 7.31 27.86 31.63
CA LYS A 640 7.28 29.20 32.25
C LYS A 640 8.69 29.76 32.40
N ALA A 641 9.66 28.95 32.81
CA ALA A 641 11.06 29.33 32.95
C ALA A 641 11.71 29.69 31.60
N ALA A 642 11.27 29.06 30.51
CA ALA A 642 11.76 29.33 29.16
C ALA A 642 11.32 30.68 28.57
N LYS A 643 10.37 31.39 29.18
CA LYS A 643 9.96 32.73 28.70
C LYS A 643 10.96 33.77 29.20
N PRO A 644 11.70 34.46 28.32
CA PRO A 644 12.61 35.52 28.75
C PRO A 644 11.80 36.68 29.31
N GLY A 645 11.96 37.01 30.60
CA GLY A 645 11.42 38.24 31.16
C GLY A 645 10.75 38.21 32.54
N ARG A 646 11.19 37.38 33.49
CA ARG A 646 11.03 37.70 34.91
C ARG A 646 12.33 37.38 35.64
N SER A 647 13.15 38.42 35.86
CA SER A 647 14.14 38.33 36.93
C SER A 647 13.38 38.14 38.24
N PHE A 648 13.93 37.26 39.08
CA PHE A 648 13.60 37.28 40.51
C PHE A 648 14.02 38.62 41.12
#